data_AF-A0A0E9AHM5-F1
#
_entry.id   AF-A0A0E9AHM5-F1
#
_cell.length_a   1.000
_cell.length_b   1.000
_cell.length_c   1.000
_cell.angle_alpha   90.00
_cell.angle_beta   90.00
_cell.angle_gamma   90.00
#
_symmetry.space_group_name_H-M   'P 1'
#
loop_
_entity.id
_entity.type
_entity.pdbx_description
1 polymer ?
#
loop_
_entity_poly.entity_id
_entity_poly.type
_entity_poly.pdbx_seq_one_letter_code
_entity_poly.pdbx_strand_id
1 'polypeptide(L)'
;MTRADGKRDRDEMFVEYTKSICPVCKVVVDAQVNICHDKVYLRKRCREHGSFEALVYGDAQMYLESARFNKPGTFPLRFQTEVRDGCPSDCGLCPDHKQHACLGLIEVNTHCNLDCPICFADSGHQPDGYAITAAQCERMLDTLVAAEGEPEVAMFSGGEPTIHKQLLEFVDAAQARPVKTVIINTNGIRLASDRRFVDQLATRNRPGHPVHIYLQFDGLDEATHRRIRGHDLRDVKQRALDNCAAAGLTVSLVAAVERGLNEHELGAVIRHGMAQPGVQPVVFQPVTHAGRHVQFDPLTRLTNSDIIACITAQLPEWFRPGDFFPVPCCFPSCRSITYLLTDGEHVVPIPRLLNVEDYLDYVSNRVIPDLAIREALENLWSASAVPGTDTMTAQLQRATAALNCAEGCGINLPEALTHLTDRVFAIVIQDFQDPYTLNVKQLMKCCVQQITPDGRLIPFCAYNSVGYREQVREQLTGVPVPDIVPNAIPLAGLLADAPHGSKQANTGGSIARLAGPTRGAPMALPPQQIKACCADAYSRDIVALLLGDSFHPGGATLTRRLADQLGLRSTGDPRRVADIAAGPGASARLLASDYGVAVDGVDISEINVKRAQAAVAQTGLTERVRFHLGDAESVPLPDDTFDALVCECAFCTFPDKNAAAQQFARILRPGGLAGITDVTVGDGGLPAELTPLAAWVACIADARTVTDYTDILEGAGLRTRHIESHDESLLDMIDRIDARITALHVAAPEILADNGIRHDSVRDFTALARAAVQTGRIGYTLMIAEKP
;
A
#
# COMPACT_ATOMS: atom_id res chain seq x y z
N MET A 1 -31.23 10.26 45.03
CA MET A 1 -29.95 9.56 45.29
C MET A 1 -29.64 8.79 44.01
N THR A 2 -28.59 9.02 43.24
CA THR A 2 -27.21 9.36 43.59
C THR A 2 -26.50 10.10 42.45
N ARG A 3 -25.72 11.12 42.85
CA ARG A 3 -24.54 11.75 42.22
C ARG A 3 -24.62 12.26 40.78
N ALA A 4 -24.33 13.56 40.68
CA ALA A 4 -23.86 14.23 39.48
C ALA A 4 -22.63 13.51 38.94
N ASP A 5 -22.79 12.80 37.83
CA ASP A 5 -21.66 12.47 36.97
C ASP A 5 -21.22 13.77 36.30
N GLY A 6 -19.98 14.18 36.54
CA GLY A 6 -19.38 15.33 35.84
C GLY A 6 -19.39 15.13 34.32
N LYS A 7 -18.99 16.15 33.56
CA LYS A 7 -18.77 16.01 32.12
C LYS A 7 -17.80 14.83 31.89
N ARG A 8 -18.23 13.84 31.09
CA ARG A 8 -17.41 12.71 30.64
C ARG A 8 -17.30 12.79 29.13
N ASP A 9 -16.11 12.49 28.62
CA ASP A 9 -15.89 12.31 27.20
C ASP A 9 -16.53 10.98 26.73
N ARG A 10 -16.86 10.90 25.45
CA ARG A 10 -17.36 9.65 24.86
C ARG A 10 -16.18 8.73 24.54
N ASP A 11 -16.41 7.42 24.65
CA ASP A 11 -15.44 6.39 24.26
C ASP A 11 -15.35 6.17 22.73
N GLU A 12 -15.99 7.04 21.95
CA GLU A 12 -16.08 6.96 20.50
C GLU A 12 -15.88 8.35 19.87
N MET A 13 -15.21 8.37 18.71
CA MET A 13 -15.07 9.54 17.86
C MET A 13 -15.99 9.39 16.65
N PHE A 14 -16.89 10.37 16.45
CA PHE A 14 -17.71 10.44 15.25
C PHE A 14 -16.85 10.83 14.04
N VAL A 15 -16.91 10.05 12.97
CA VAL A 15 -16.15 10.31 11.72
C VAL A 15 -17.06 10.93 10.67
N GLU A 16 -18.17 10.27 10.35
CA GLU A 16 -19.06 10.72 9.30
C GLU A 16 -20.49 10.17 9.41
N TYR A 17 -21.40 10.84 8.69
CA TYR A 17 -22.77 10.39 8.47
C TYR A 17 -22.91 9.88 7.03
N THR A 18 -23.62 8.77 6.85
CA THR A 18 -23.82 8.15 5.54
C THR A 18 -25.18 7.44 5.46
N LYS A 19 -25.50 6.87 4.30
CA LYS A 19 -26.63 5.95 4.12
C LYS A 19 -26.15 4.51 4.06
N SER A 20 -27.03 3.60 4.45
CA SER A 20 -26.84 2.16 4.45
C SER A 20 -28.19 1.49 4.14
N ILE A 21 -28.25 0.17 4.27
CA ILE A 21 -29.48 -0.62 4.20
C ILE A 21 -29.70 -1.39 5.50
N CYS A 22 -30.95 -1.69 5.83
CA CYS A 22 -31.26 -2.64 6.89
C CYS A 22 -30.74 -4.04 6.49
N PRO A 23 -29.99 -4.76 7.33
CA PRO A 23 -29.52 -6.11 7.00
C PRO A 23 -30.65 -7.10 6.73
N VAL A 24 -31.83 -6.87 7.35
CA VAL A 24 -33.01 -7.73 7.30
C VAL A 24 -33.96 -7.34 6.16
N CYS A 25 -34.58 -6.16 6.21
CA CYS A 25 -35.59 -5.75 5.21
C CYS A 25 -35.05 -4.93 4.04
N LYS A 26 -33.73 -4.70 3.97
CA LYS A 26 -33.03 -3.99 2.88
C LYS A 26 -33.43 -2.52 2.63
N VAL A 27 -34.42 -2.00 3.35
CA VAL A 27 -34.82 -0.58 3.31
C VAL A 27 -33.61 0.30 3.60
N VAL A 28 -33.49 1.40 2.85
CA VAL A 28 -32.43 2.40 3.03
C VAL A 28 -32.60 3.07 4.40
N VAL A 29 -31.51 3.10 5.16
CA VAL A 29 -31.46 3.69 6.51
C VAL A 29 -30.27 4.63 6.60
N ASP A 30 -30.33 5.55 7.55
CA ASP A 30 -29.18 6.37 7.88
C ASP A 30 -28.21 5.62 8.80
N ALA A 31 -26.92 5.96 8.66
CA ALA A 31 -25.82 5.31 9.37
C ALA A 31 -24.73 6.33 9.76
N GLN A 32 -23.92 5.95 10.74
CA GLN A 32 -22.78 6.71 11.22
C GLN A 32 -21.54 5.82 11.20
N VAL A 33 -20.41 6.39 10.81
CA VAL A 33 -19.10 5.77 10.95
C VAL A 33 -18.42 6.37 12.17
N ASN A 34 -17.97 5.51 13.08
CA ASN A 34 -17.35 5.91 14.34
C ASN A 34 -16.05 5.15 14.56
N ILE A 35 -15.06 5.81 15.16
CA ILE A 35 -13.84 5.18 15.65
C ILE A 35 -14.00 4.89 17.14
N CYS A 36 -13.74 3.64 17.53
CA CYS A 36 -13.80 3.19 18.91
C CYS A 36 -12.71 2.14 19.13
N HIS A 37 -11.86 2.32 20.15
CA HIS A 37 -10.73 1.42 20.46
C HIS A 37 -9.86 1.08 19.23
N ASP A 38 -9.43 2.09 18.48
CA ASP A 38 -8.59 1.95 17.27
C ASP A 38 -9.23 1.15 16.12
N LYS A 39 -10.56 1.02 16.11
CA LYS A 39 -11.32 0.33 15.07
C LYS A 39 -12.44 1.20 14.53
N VAL A 40 -12.84 0.94 13.29
CA VAL A 40 -13.86 1.70 12.58
C VAL A 40 -15.14 0.88 12.48
N TYR A 41 -16.23 1.39 13.03
CA TYR A 41 -17.54 0.75 13.05
C TYR A 41 -18.58 1.54 12.28
N LEU A 42 -19.48 0.85 11.60
CA LEU A 42 -20.69 1.42 11.02
C LEU A 42 -21.89 1.06 11.90
N ARG A 43 -22.53 2.09 12.45
CA ARG A 43 -23.74 1.98 13.26
C ARG A 43 -24.93 2.50 12.48
N LYS A 44 -26.02 1.74 12.46
CA LYS A 44 -27.25 2.10 11.73
C LYS A 44 -28.49 1.67 12.49
N ARG A 45 -29.63 2.29 12.17
CA ARG A 45 -30.90 1.98 12.84
C ARG A 45 -32.04 1.85 11.84
N CYS A 46 -32.66 0.68 11.81
CA CYS A 46 -33.93 0.45 11.14
C CYS A 46 -35.09 0.75 12.10
N ARG A 47 -36.17 1.33 11.57
CA ARG A 47 -37.40 1.59 12.33
C ARG A 47 -38.03 0.30 12.86
N GLU A 48 -37.97 -0.78 12.09
CA GLU A 48 -38.62 -2.05 12.40
C GLU A 48 -37.67 -3.01 13.13
N HIS A 49 -36.42 -3.09 12.69
CA HIS A 49 -35.47 -4.11 13.15
C HIS A 49 -34.44 -3.61 14.19
N GLY A 50 -34.52 -2.34 14.59
CA GLY A 50 -33.66 -1.78 15.63
C GLY A 50 -32.27 -1.37 15.14
N SER A 51 -31.32 -1.33 16.07
CA SER A 51 -29.95 -0.88 15.81
C SER A 51 -29.03 -2.03 15.41
N PHE A 52 -28.12 -1.75 14.49
CA PHE A 52 -27.06 -2.66 14.05
C PHE A 52 -25.72 -1.95 14.13
N GLU A 53 -24.67 -2.71 14.38
CA GLU A 53 -23.29 -2.25 14.39
C GLU A 53 -22.41 -3.34 13.77
N ALA A 54 -21.42 -2.92 12.98
CA ALA A 54 -20.50 -3.83 12.31
C ALA A 54 -19.12 -3.19 12.15
N LEU A 55 -18.07 -4.01 12.24
CA LEU A 55 -16.70 -3.61 11.99
C LEU A 55 -16.49 -3.39 10.49
N VAL A 56 -16.10 -2.18 10.11
CA VAL A 56 -15.80 -1.80 8.72
C VAL A 56 -14.31 -1.86 8.43
N TYR A 57 -13.49 -1.51 9.41
CA TYR A 57 -12.04 -1.51 9.26
C TYR A 57 -11.34 -1.74 10.60
N GLY A 58 -10.37 -2.65 10.63
CA GLY A 58 -9.73 -3.13 11.87
C GLY A 58 -8.65 -2.22 12.46
N ASP A 59 -8.24 -1.17 11.73
CA ASP A 59 -7.18 -0.23 12.10
C ASP A 59 -7.60 1.21 11.77
N ALA A 60 -7.87 2.02 12.79
CA ALA A 60 -8.40 3.36 12.59
C ALA A 60 -7.38 4.32 11.96
N GLN A 61 -6.09 4.17 12.27
CA GLN A 61 -5.04 5.00 11.71
C GLN A 61 -4.90 4.75 10.20
N MET A 62 -4.76 3.49 9.79
CA MET A 62 -4.72 3.09 8.37
C MET A 62 -5.98 3.56 7.63
N TYR A 63 -7.16 3.47 8.25
CA TYR A 63 -8.41 3.95 7.64
C TYR A 63 -8.36 5.46 7.36
N LEU A 64 -7.93 6.27 8.33
CA LEU A 64 -7.84 7.73 8.19
C LEU A 64 -6.77 8.12 7.16
N GLU A 65 -5.60 7.49 7.22
CA GLU A 65 -4.50 7.72 6.28
C GLU A 65 -4.86 7.32 4.85
N SER A 66 -5.67 6.27 4.68
CA SER A 66 -6.11 5.80 3.36
C SER A 66 -6.88 6.85 2.56
N ALA A 67 -7.49 7.84 3.22
CA ALA A 67 -8.28 8.88 2.57
C ALA A 67 -7.46 9.70 1.56
N ARG A 68 -6.14 9.83 1.74
CA ARG A 68 -5.25 10.54 0.79
C ARG A 68 -5.17 9.89 -0.59
N PHE A 69 -5.48 8.59 -0.67
CA PHE A 69 -5.52 7.83 -1.93
C PHE A 69 -6.87 7.93 -2.65
N ASN A 70 -7.88 8.61 -2.08
CA ASN A 70 -9.19 8.76 -2.70
C ASN A 70 -9.17 9.81 -3.81
N LYS A 71 -8.76 9.41 -5.03
CA LYS A 71 -8.68 10.32 -6.18
C LYS A 71 -10.05 10.70 -6.74
N PRO A 72 -10.17 11.81 -7.49
CA PRO A 72 -11.38 12.12 -8.25
C PRO A 72 -11.83 10.96 -9.16
N GLY A 73 -13.14 10.78 -9.29
CA GLY A 73 -13.71 9.75 -10.17
C GLY A 73 -13.62 10.10 -11.64
N THR A 74 -13.63 9.07 -12.48
CA THR A 74 -13.81 9.19 -13.92
C THR A 74 -15.28 8.96 -14.25
N PHE A 75 -15.84 9.77 -15.16
CA PHE A 75 -17.18 9.54 -15.67
C PHE A 75 -17.16 8.46 -16.75
N PRO A 76 -18.16 7.56 -16.78
CA PRO A 76 -18.37 6.72 -17.97
C PRO A 76 -18.79 7.59 -19.15
N LEU A 77 -18.57 7.10 -20.37
CA LEU A 77 -19.06 7.72 -21.62
C LEU A 77 -20.59 7.73 -21.67
N ARG A 78 -21.24 6.78 -21.00
CA ARG A 78 -22.69 6.66 -20.94
C ARG A 78 -23.16 6.15 -19.58
N PHE A 79 -24.09 6.89 -18.97
CA PHE A 79 -24.85 6.44 -17.81
C PHE A 79 -26.01 5.51 -18.23
N GLN A 80 -26.33 4.50 -17.42
CA GLN A 80 -27.43 3.56 -17.70
C GLN A 80 -28.75 3.98 -17.05
N THR A 81 -28.70 4.71 -15.94
CA THR A 81 -29.88 5.10 -15.17
C THR A 81 -29.86 6.59 -14.80
N GLU A 82 -31.03 7.12 -14.45
CA GLU A 82 -31.22 8.48 -13.92
C GLU A 82 -31.27 8.45 -12.38
N VAL A 83 -31.05 9.59 -11.72
CA VAL A 83 -31.25 9.71 -10.26
C VAL A 83 -32.70 10.10 -9.99
N ARG A 84 -33.45 9.25 -9.28
CA ARG A 84 -34.84 9.45 -8.86
C ARG A 84 -35.00 9.32 -7.36
N ASP A 85 -34.69 8.15 -6.81
CA ASP A 85 -34.81 7.82 -5.38
C ASP A 85 -33.46 7.87 -4.63
N GLY A 86 -32.36 8.05 -5.35
CA GLY A 86 -30.99 8.15 -4.86
C GLY A 86 -30.28 6.80 -4.71
N CYS A 87 -28.98 6.85 -4.42
CA CYS A 87 -28.17 5.65 -4.16
C CYS A 87 -28.57 5.01 -2.80
N PRO A 88 -28.77 3.68 -2.73
CA PRO A 88 -28.50 2.66 -3.75
C PRO A 88 -29.73 2.20 -4.56
N SER A 89 -30.87 2.91 -4.54
CA SER A 89 -32.14 2.47 -5.14
C SER A 89 -32.22 2.59 -6.66
N ASP A 90 -31.49 3.55 -7.26
CA ASP A 90 -31.47 3.78 -8.72
C ASP A 90 -30.30 3.09 -9.43
N CYS A 91 -29.76 2.03 -8.83
CA CYS A 91 -28.48 1.47 -9.20
C CYS A 91 -28.42 0.91 -10.63
N GLY A 92 -27.21 0.98 -11.19
CA GLY A 92 -26.90 1.29 -12.59
C GLY A 92 -25.89 2.44 -12.54
N LEU A 93 -24.90 2.58 -13.45
CA LEU A 93 -24.02 3.76 -13.38
C LEU A 93 -24.89 4.99 -13.66
N CYS A 94 -25.30 5.65 -12.58
CA CYS A 94 -26.13 6.84 -12.57
C CYS A 94 -25.26 8.08 -12.39
N PRO A 95 -25.78 9.29 -12.66
CA PRO A 95 -25.04 10.54 -12.44
C PRO A 95 -24.52 10.75 -11.00
N ASP A 96 -25.14 10.12 -10.01
CA ASP A 96 -24.66 10.18 -8.62
C ASP A 96 -23.48 9.24 -8.35
N HIS A 97 -23.30 8.19 -9.16
CA HIS A 97 -22.16 7.29 -9.05
C HIS A 97 -20.87 8.00 -9.46
N LYS A 98 -19.85 7.91 -8.60
CA LYS A 98 -18.61 8.70 -8.64
C LYS A 98 -17.44 7.95 -9.27
N GLN A 99 -17.68 6.89 -10.04
CA GLN A 99 -16.62 6.17 -10.73
C GLN A 99 -17.08 5.40 -11.98
N HIS A 100 -16.23 5.24 -12.99
CA HIS A 100 -16.49 4.37 -14.13
C HIS A 100 -16.30 2.87 -13.80
N ALA A 101 -16.59 1.98 -14.75
CA ALA A 101 -16.36 0.55 -14.59
C ALA A 101 -14.93 0.15 -15.01
N CYS A 102 -14.04 -0.10 -14.05
CA CYS A 102 -12.75 -0.72 -14.34
C CYS A 102 -12.90 -2.21 -14.69
N LEU A 103 -13.91 -2.88 -14.09
CA LEU A 103 -14.18 -4.30 -14.31
C LEU A 103 -15.69 -4.52 -14.46
N GLY A 104 -16.09 -5.05 -15.62
CA GLY A 104 -17.46 -5.48 -15.89
C GLY A 104 -17.61 -7.00 -15.72
N LEU A 105 -18.45 -7.43 -14.78
CA LEU A 105 -18.69 -8.82 -14.45
C LEU A 105 -20.04 -9.29 -15.01
N ILE A 106 -20.07 -10.46 -15.64
CA ILE A 106 -21.26 -11.09 -16.22
C ILE A 106 -21.54 -12.40 -15.48
N GLU A 107 -22.69 -12.49 -14.82
CA GLU A 107 -23.17 -13.73 -14.19
C GLU A 107 -23.77 -14.63 -15.30
N VAL A 108 -22.99 -15.59 -15.79
CA VAL A 108 -23.37 -16.41 -16.96
C VAL A 108 -24.41 -17.48 -16.62
N ASN A 109 -24.44 -17.92 -15.36
CA ASN A 109 -25.40 -18.88 -14.82
C ASN A 109 -25.45 -18.82 -13.29
N THR A 110 -26.50 -19.39 -12.71
CA THR A 110 -26.56 -19.69 -11.25
C THR A 110 -26.26 -21.16 -10.93
N HIS A 111 -26.18 -22.01 -11.97
CA HIS A 111 -25.84 -23.41 -11.83
C HIS A 111 -24.38 -23.58 -11.43
N CYS A 112 -24.12 -24.45 -10.45
CA CYS A 112 -22.78 -24.82 -10.02
C CYS A 112 -22.69 -26.34 -9.86
N ASN A 113 -21.51 -26.91 -10.06
CA ASN A 113 -21.19 -28.31 -9.79
C ASN A 113 -20.71 -28.54 -8.34
N LEU A 114 -20.89 -27.55 -7.46
CA LEU A 114 -20.61 -27.59 -6.02
C LEU A 114 -21.75 -26.89 -5.25
N ASP A 115 -22.04 -27.39 -4.04
CA ASP A 115 -22.96 -26.76 -3.09
C ASP A 115 -22.18 -26.22 -1.88
N CYS A 116 -21.32 -25.24 -2.14
CA CYS A 116 -20.40 -24.70 -1.13
C CYS A 116 -21.15 -24.15 0.10
N PRO A 117 -20.72 -24.49 1.34
CA PRO A 117 -21.21 -23.85 2.57
C PRO A 117 -21.05 -22.34 2.59
N ILE A 118 -19.97 -21.82 2.00
CA ILE A 118 -19.74 -20.38 1.81
C ILE A 118 -19.78 -20.06 0.30
N CYS A 119 -20.78 -19.29 -0.12
CA CYS A 119 -21.01 -18.89 -1.50
C CYS A 119 -21.79 -17.57 -1.56
N PHE A 120 -21.11 -16.47 -1.87
CA PHE A 120 -21.75 -15.16 -2.00
C PHE A 120 -22.83 -15.14 -3.10
N ALA A 121 -22.65 -15.95 -4.14
CA ALA A 121 -23.59 -16.05 -5.24
C ALA A 121 -24.83 -16.87 -4.87
N ASP A 122 -24.81 -17.63 -3.76
CA ASP A 122 -25.85 -18.60 -3.43
C ASP A 122 -26.24 -19.44 -4.66
N SER A 123 -25.24 -20.05 -5.29
CA SER A 123 -25.33 -20.88 -6.50
C SER A 123 -25.14 -22.35 -6.14
N GLY A 124 -25.63 -23.30 -6.93
CA GLY A 124 -25.53 -24.72 -6.56
C GLY A 124 -26.24 -25.61 -7.57
N HIS A 125 -26.60 -26.81 -7.13
CA HIS A 125 -27.55 -27.65 -7.85
C HIS A 125 -28.97 -27.11 -7.63
N GLN A 126 -29.28 -25.98 -8.29
CA GLN A 126 -30.57 -25.30 -8.20
C GLN A 126 -31.48 -25.72 -9.37
N PRO A 127 -32.66 -26.33 -9.12
CA PRO A 127 -33.61 -26.71 -10.16
C PRO A 127 -34.21 -25.51 -10.91
N ASP A 128 -34.24 -24.36 -10.26
CA ASP A 128 -34.79 -23.08 -10.68
C ASP A 128 -33.70 -22.08 -11.11
N GLY A 129 -32.49 -22.55 -11.40
CA GLY A 129 -31.40 -21.71 -11.87
C GLY A 129 -31.57 -21.21 -13.31
N TYR A 130 -30.79 -20.18 -13.69
CA TYR A 130 -30.73 -19.69 -15.07
C TYR A 130 -29.36 -19.92 -15.71
N ALA A 131 -29.33 -19.81 -17.04
CA ALA A 131 -28.15 -19.67 -17.87
C ALA A 131 -28.44 -18.65 -18.97
N ILE A 132 -27.55 -17.69 -19.19
CA ILE A 132 -27.78 -16.64 -20.19
C ILE A 132 -27.53 -17.17 -21.60
N THR A 133 -28.21 -16.58 -22.58
CA THR A 133 -27.99 -16.86 -24.00
C THR A 133 -26.82 -16.04 -24.55
N ALA A 134 -26.23 -16.47 -25.67
CA ALA A 134 -25.22 -15.68 -26.39
C ALA A 134 -25.71 -14.27 -26.74
N ALA A 135 -26.97 -14.13 -27.18
CA ALA A 135 -27.55 -12.82 -27.49
C ALA A 135 -27.65 -11.91 -26.25
N GLN A 136 -27.91 -12.46 -25.05
CA GLN A 136 -27.86 -11.68 -23.81
C GLN A 136 -26.43 -11.27 -23.48
N CYS A 137 -25.47 -12.21 -23.57
CA CYS A 137 -24.06 -11.92 -23.35
C CYS A 137 -23.53 -10.81 -24.27
N GLU A 138 -23.84 -10.87 -25.57
CA GLU A 138 -23.46 -9.84 -26.54
C GLU A 138 -24.02 -8.46 -26.18
N ARG A 139 -25.32 -8.37 -25.84
CA ARG A 139 -25.92 -7.10 -25.39
C ARG A 139 -25.27 -6.54 -24.13
N MET A 140 -24.93 -7.41 -23.19
CA MET A 140 -24.25 -7.03 -21.95
C MET A 140 -22.84 -6.48 -22.24
N LEU A 141 -22.09 -7.15 -23.12
CA LEU A 141 -20.78 -6.67 -23.59
C LEU A 141 -20.89 -5.36 -24.38
N ASP A 142 -21.89 -5.21 -25.25
CA ASP A 142 -22.15 -3.96 -25.98
C ASP A 142 -22.48 -2.81 -25.03
N THR A 143 -23.20 -3.09 -23.94
CA THR A 143 -23.50 -2.11 -22.89
C THR A 143 -22.23 -1.66 -22.18
N LEU A 144 -21.33 -2.59 -21.85
CA LEU A 144 -20.03 -2.26 -21.26
C LEU A 144 -19.18 -1.40 -22.20
N VAL A 145 -19.11 -1.77 -23.48
CA VAL A 145 -18.39 -0.99 -24.52
C VAL A 145 -19.01 0.39 -24.68
N ALA A 146 -20.33 0.52 -24.65
CA ALA A 146 -20.99 1.83 -24.73
C ALA A 146 -20.71 2.72 -23.51
N ALA A 147 -20.47 2.12 -22.33
CA ALA A 147 -20.14 2.84 -21.11
C ALA A 147 -18.67 3.26 -21.05
N GLU A 148 -17.75 2.41 -21.51
CA GLU A 148 -16.31 2.59 -21.27
C GLU A 148 -15.50 2.89 -22.54
N GLY A 149 -16.04 2.64 -23.73
CA GLY A 149 -15.34 2.75 -25.01
C GLY A 149 -14.41 1.57 -25.26
N GLU A 150 -13.34 1.47 -24.47
CA GLU A 150 -12.35 0.38 -24.51
C GLU A 150 -12.26 -0.28 -23.14
N PRO A 151 -13.20 -1.17 -22.77
CA PRO A 151 -13.24 -1.76 -21.44
C PRO A 151 -11.94 -2.52 -21.12
N GLU A 152 -11.38 -2.25 -19.94
CA GLU A 152 -10.15 -2.93 -19.52
C GLU A 152 -10.40 -4.44 -19.28
N VAL A 153 -11.46 -4.77 -18.55
CA VAL A 153 -11.76 -6.16 -18.15
C VAL A 153 -13.24 -6.49 -18.33
N ALA A 154 -13.50 -7.61 -19.01
CA ALA A 154 -14.75 -8.35 -18.92
C ALA A 154 -14.52 -9.67 -18.17
N MET A 155 -15.27 -9.91 -17.09
CA MET A 155 -15.15 -11.08 -16.25
C MET A 155 -16.40 -11.96 -16.33
N PHE A 156 -16.24 -13.23 -16.70
CA PHE A 156 -17.31 -14.22 -16.64
C PHE A 156 -17.33 -14.91 -15.27
N SER A 157 -18.46 -14.79 -14.58
CA SER A 157 -18.67 -15.27 -13.21
C SER A 157 -20.07 -15.88 -13.03
N GLY A 158 -20.48 -16.12 -11.78
CA GLY A 158 -21.79 -16.70 -11.43
C GLY A 158 -21.66 -17.92 -10.54
N GLY A 159 -22.41 -18.99 -10.83
CA GLY A 159 -22.24 -20.29 -10.21
C GLY A 159 -20.89 -20.92 -10.53
N GLU A 160 -20.85 -21.87 -11.45
CA GLU A 160 -19.61 -22.30 -12.09
C GLU A 160 -19.64 -21.91 -13.58
N PRO A 161 -18.91 -20.86 -13.98
CA PRO A 161 -18.92 -20.41 -15.37
C PRO A 161 -18.47 -21.49 -16.34
N THR A 162 -17.48 -22.33 -15.97
CA THR A 162 -16.90 -23.31 -16.91
C THR A 162 -17.84 -24.45 -17.26
N ILE A 163 -18.95 -24.65 -16.55
CA ILE A 163 -19.99 -25.62 -16.97
C ILE A 163 -20.97 -25.02 -17.99
N HIS A 164 -20.91 -23.71 -18.27
CA HIS A 164 -21.76 -23.09 -19.28
C HIS A 164 -21.38 -23.58 -20.68
N LYS A 165 -22.36 -24.11 -21.41
CA LYS A 165 -22.14 -24.76 -22.73
C LYS A 165 -21.53 -23.81 -23.76
N GLN A 166 -21.88 -22.53 -23.69
CA GLN A 166 -21.45 -21.48 -24.64
C GLN A 166 -20.33 -20.59 -24.08
N LEU A 167 -19.65 -20.97 -22.99
CA LEU A 167 -18.63 -20.09 -22.39
C LEU A 167 -17.55 -19.66 -23.39
N LEU A 168 -17.08 -20.57 -24.25
CA LEU A 168 -16.06 -20.23 -25.26
C LEU A 168 -16.59 -19.24 -26.30
N GLU A 169 -17.87 -19.33 -26.67
CA GLU A 169 -18.52 -18.34 -27.54
C GLU A 169 -18.61 -16.97 -26.87
N PHE A 170 -18.78 -16.92 -25.54
CA PHE A 170 -18.80 -15.67 -24.78
C PHE A 170 -17.41 -15.02 -24.74
N VAL A 171 -16.36 -15.84 -24.58
CA VAL A 171 -14.96 -15.38 -24.69
C VAL A 171 -14.71 -14.81 -26.09
N ASP A 172 -15.11 -15.53 -27.14
CA ASP A 172 -14.97 -15.05 -28.53
C ASP A 172 -15.73 -13.74 -28.75
N ALA A 173 -16.94 -13.62 -28.20
CA ALA A 173 -17.74 -12.39 -28.28
C ALA A 173 -17.09 -11.21 -27.54
N ALA A 174 -16.45 -11.45 -26.39
CA ALA A 174 -15.72 -10.41 -25.66
C ALA A 174 -14.46 -9.97 -26.43
N GLN A 175 -13.70 -10.90 -27.00
CA GLN A 175 -12.50 -10.60 -27.79
C GLN A 175 -12.79 -9.96 -29.15
N ALA A 176 -14.00 -10.13 -29.69
CA ALA A 176 -14.47 -9.43 -30.89
C ALA A 176 -14.78 -7.94 -30.65
N ARG A 177 -14.71 -7.48 -29.40
CA ARG A 177 -14.94 -6.11 -28.94
C ARG A 177 -13.63 -5.52 -28.42
N PRO A 178 -13.54 -4.19 -28.19
CA PRO A 178 -12.33 -3.56 -27.66
C PRO A 178 -12.11 -3.84 -26.16
N VAL A 179 -12.37 -5.07 -25.70
CA VAL A 179 -12.10 -5.53 -24.34
C VAL A 179 -10.66 -5.99 -24.26
N LYS A 180 -9.87 -5.39 -23.36
CA LYS A 180 -8.43 -5.68 -23.28
C LYS A 180 -8.13 -7.02 -22.62
N THR A 181 -8.90 -7.44 -21.61
CA THR A 181 -8.65 -8.71 -20.92
C THR A 181 -9.97 -9.42 -20.59
N VAL A 182 -10.00 -10.74 -20.84
CA VAL A 182 -11.11 -11.60 -20.44
C VAL A 182 -10.69 -12.40 -19.23
N ILE A 183 -11.45 -12.29 -18.13
CA ILE A 183 -11.22 -13.07 -16.91
C ILE A 183 -12.32 -14.12 -16.77
N ILE A 184 -11.94 -15.35 -16.38
CA ILE A 184 -12.89 -16.44 -16.13
C ILE A 184 -12.77 -16.90 -14.68
N ASN A 185 -13.83 -16.71 -13.89
CA ASN A 185 -13.92 -17.27 -12.56
C ASN A 185 -14.20 -18.77 -12.64
N THR A 186 -13.54 -19.56 -11.79
CA THR A 186 -13.79 -21.00 -11.75
C THR A 186 -13.34 -21.67 -10.46
N ASN A 187 -14.02 -22.74 -10.09
CA ASN A 187 -13.56 -23.70 -9.09
C ASN A 187 -12.53 -24.71 -9.65
N GLY A 188 -12.17 -24.62 -10.94
CA GLY A 188 -11.08 -25.39 -11.52
C GLY A 188 -11.35 -26.87 -11.77
N ILE A 189 -12.53 -27.40 -11.43
CA ILE A 189 -12.86 -28.82 -11.66
C ILE A 189 -12.73 -29.17 -13.14
N ARG A 190 -13.31 -28.35 -14.04
CA ARG A 190 -13.21 -28.57 -15.49
C ARG A 190 -11.78 -28.39 -16.01
N LEU A 191 -11.04 -27.41 -15.48
CA LEU A 191 -9.62 -27.20 -15.83
C LEU A 191 -8.77 -28.42 -15.45
N ALA A 192 -9.08 -29.10 -14.35
CA ALA A 192 -8.37 -30.30 -13.92
C ALA A 192 -8.71 -31.54 -14.75
N SER A 193 -9.96 -31.66 -15.23
CA SER A 193 -10.46 -32.89 -15.87
C SER A 193 -10.53 -32.87 -17.39
N ASP A 194 -10.65 -31.70 -18.02
CA ASP A 194 -10.90 -31.54 -19.46
C ASP A 194 -9.78 -30.77 -20.14
N ARG A 195 -8.74 -31.51 -20.58
CA ARG A 195 -7.58 -30.89 -21.24
C ARG A 195 -7.94 -30.19 -22.55
N ARG A 196 -8.95 -30.68 -23.28
CA ARG A 196 -9.39 -30.07 -24.53
C ARG A 196 -9.94 -28.67 -24.30
N PHE A 197 -10.68 -28.48 -23.21
CA PHE A 197 -11.17 -27.15 -22.82
C PHE A 197 -10.02 -26.20 -22.47
N VAL A 198 -9.00 -26.67 -21.74
CA VAL A 198 -7.81 -25.87 -21.43
C VAL A 198 -7.07 -25.48 -22.70
N ASP A 199 -6.86 -26.41 -23.63
CA ASP A 199 -6.21 -26.13 -24.92
C ASP A 199 -7.02 -25.11 -25.74
N GLN A 200 -8.36 -25.20 -25.72
CA GLN A 200 -9.24 -24.23 -26.37
C GLN A 200 -9.16 -22.82 -25.76
N LEU A 201 -8.98 -22.70 -24.45
CA LEU A 201 -8.71 -21.41 -23.79
C LEU A 201 -7.34 -20.88 -24.18
N ALA A 202 -6.32 -21.74 -24.23
CA ALA A 202 -4.97 -21.36 -24.66
C ALA A 202 -4.95 -20.81 -26.10
N THR A 203 -5.73 -21.37 -27.03
CA THR A 203 -5.82 -20.81 -28.40
C THR A 203 -6.46 -19.41 -28.48
N ARG A 204 -7.19 -19.02 -27.43
CA ARG A 204 -7.78 -17.69 -27.25
C ARG A 204 -6.88 -16.76 -26.44
N ASN A 205 -5.94 -17.29 -25.68
CA ASN A 205 -4.94 -16.48 -24.99
C ASN A 205 -3.93 -15.91 -26.00
N ARG A 206 -4.10 -14.64 -26.37
CA ARG A 206 -3.30 -13.97 -27.40
C ARG A 206 -2.78 -12.62 -26.89
N PRO A 207 -1.61 -12.17 -27.37
CA PRO A 207 -1.14 -10.82 -27.08
C PRO A 207 -2.21 -9.77 -27.41
N GLY A 208 -2.40 -8.79 -26.52
CA GLY A 208 -3.42 -7.74 -26.60
C GLY A 208 -4.83 -8.13 -26.14
N HIS A 209 -5.18 -9.43 -26.12
CA HIS A 209 -6.47 -9.93 -25.64
C HIS A 209 -6.30 -11.20 -24.78
N PRO A 210 -5.54 -11.15 -23.67
CA PRO A 210 -5.29 -12.31 -22.84
C PRO A 210 -6.56 -12.89 -22.22
N VAL A 211 -6.53 -14.21 -22.02
CA VAL A 211 -7.51 -14.95 -21.21
C VAL A 211 -6.86 -15.31 -19.89
N HIS A 212 -7.40 -14.76 -18.81
CA HIS A 212 -6.86 -14.90 -17.46
C HIS A 212 -7.79 -15.73 -16.58
N ILE A 213 -7.22 -16.69 -15.85
CA ILE A 213 -8.00 -17.60 -15.00
C ILE A 213 -8.04 -17.07 -13.57
N TYR A 214 -9.24 -16.89 -13.04
CA TYR A 214 -9.48 -16.47 -11.66
C TYR A 214 -9.90 -17.69 -10.84
N LEU A 215 -8.90 -18.41 -10.32
CA LEU A 215 -9.07 -19.74 -9.73
C LEU A 215 -9.35 -19.64 -8.23
N GLN A 216 -10.50 -20.15 -7.82
CA GLN A 216 -10.81 -20.33 -6.40
C GLN A 216 -9.79 -21.26 -5.73
N PHE A 217 -9.11 -20.77 -4.70
CA PHE A 217 -8.06 -21.45 -3.94
C PHE A 217 -8.03 -20.90 -2.50
N ASP A 218 -8.74 -21.52 -1.56
CA ASP A 218 -8.96 -20.91 -0.22
C ASP A 218 -7.93 -21.29 0.84
N GLY A 219 -7.04 -22.22 0.55
CA GLY A 219 -6.07 -22.75 1.50
C GLY A 219 -5.39 -24.01 1.01
N LEU A 220 -4.48 -24.55 1.82
CA LEU A 220 -3.73 -25.78 1.60
C LEU A 220 -4.22 -26.91 2.52
N ASP A 221 -4.95 -26.57 3.58
CA ASP A 221 -5.51 -27.52 4.54
C ASP A 221 -6.80 -28.18 4.01
N GLU A 222 -6.92 -29.49 4.23
CA GLU A 222 -8.15 -30.24 3.91
C GLU A 222 -9.37 -29.67 4.62
N ALA A 223 -9.20 -29.31 5.90
CA ALA A 223 -10.27 -28.80 6.75
C ALA A 223 -10.86 -27.50 6.18
N THR A 224 -10.01 -26.62 5.65
CA THR A 224 -10.42 -25.36 5.00
C THR A 224 -11.28 -25.63 3.78
N HIS A 225 -10.84 -26.53 2.89
CA HIS A 225 -11.61 -26.90 1.70
C HIS A 225 -12.97 -27.51 2.06
N ARG A 226 -13.01 -28.44 3.02
CA ARG A 226 -14.27 -29.04 3.48
C ARG A 226 -15.20 -28.01 4.12
N ARG A 227 -14.70 -27.07 4.92
CA ARG A 227 -15.53 -26.06 5.60
C ARG A 227 -16.05 -24.98 4.66
N ILE A 228 -15.26 -24.53 3.68
CA ILE A 228 -15.66 -23.47 2.74
C ILE A 228 -16.44 -24.03 1.54
N ARG A 229 -15.97 -25.16 0.97
CA ARG A 229 -16.45 -25.72 -0.30
C ARG A 229 -17.23 -27.02 -0.17
N GLY A 230 -17.23 -27.65 1.01
CA GLY A 230 -17.93 -28.92 1.25
C GLY A 230 -17.16 -30.16 0.78
N HIS A 231 -16.06 -29.98 0.05
CA HIS A 231 -15.27 -31.05 -0.56
C HIS A 231 -13.77 -30.75 -0.40
N ASP A 232 -12.94 -31.79 -0.33
CA ASP A 232 -11.49 -31.62 -0.50
C ASP A 232 -11.17 -31.46 -1.99
N LEU A 233 -10.70 -30.30 -2.40
CA LEU A 233 -10.40 -29.98 -3.80
C LEU A 233 -8.91 -29.82 -4.07
N ARG A 234 -8.02 -30.07 -3.10
CA ARG A 234 -6.58 -29.76 -3.22
C ARG A 234 -5.93 -30.43 -4.44
N ASP A 235 -6.15 -31.72 -4.63
CA ASP A 235 -5.63 -32.45 -5.80
C ASP A 235 -6.22 -31.93 -7.13
N VAL A 236 -7.49 -31.49 -7.10
CA VAL A 236 -8.13 -30.88 -8.26
C VAL A 236 -7.47 -29.54 -8.57
N LYS A 237 -7.20 -28.71 -7.56
CA LYS A 237 -6.52 -27.41 -7.73
C LYS A 237 -5.13 -27.60 -8.31
N GLN A 238 -4.34 -28.52 -7.77
CA GLN A 238 -2.99 -28.75 -8.29
C GLN A 238 -3.02 -29.19 -9.76
N ARG A 239 -3.89 -30.15 -10.13
CA ARG A 239 -4.03 -30.56 -11.53
C ARG A 239 -4.51 -29.44 -12.45
N ALA A 240 -5.41 -28.57 -11.97
CA ALA A 240 -5.86 -27.41 -12.73
C ALA A 240 -4.69 -26.44 -12.99
N LEU A 241 -3.87 -26.17 -11.97
CA LEU A 241 -2.67 -25.33 -12.09
C LEU A 241 -1.66 -25.93 -13.06
N ASP A 242 -1.35 -27.23 -12.94
CA ASP A 242 -0.44 -27.93 -13.84
C ASP A 242 -0.92 -27.87 -15.29
N ASN A 243 -2.23 -28.03 -15.51
CA ASN A 243 -2.83 -27.95 -16.85
C ASN A 243 -2.76 -26.53 -17.42
N CYS A 244 -3.08 -25.51 -16.63
CA CYS A 244 -2.99 -24.11 -17.03
C CYS A 244 -1.54 -23.71 -17.35
N ALA A 245 -0.60 -24.06 -16.48
CA ALA A 245 0.84 -23.81 -16.67
C ALA A 245 1.35 -24.45 -17.97
N ALA A 246 1.03 -25.73 -18.20
CA ALA A 246 1.42 -26.44 -19.41
C ALA A 246 0.78 -25.88 -20.70
N ALA A 247 -0.29 -25.09 -20.57
CA ALA A 247 -0.98 -24.44 -21.68
C ALA A 247 -0.61 -22.94 -21.82
N GLY A 248 0.26 -22.41 -20.95
CA GLY A 248 0.66 -21.00 -20.96
C GLY A 248 -0.47 -20.05 -20.55
N LEU A 249 -1.42 -20.50 -19.73
CA LEU A 249 -2.48 -19.65 -19.18
C LEU A 249 -2.03 -19.03 -17.86
N THR A 250 -2.29 -17.73 -17.71
CA THR A 250 -2.07 -17.00 -16.46
C THR A 250 -3.20 -17.25 -15.48
N VAL A 251 -2.86 -17.43 -14.20
CA VAL A 251 -3.79 -17.75 -13.11
C VAL A 251 -3.64 -16.77 -11.95
N SER A 252 -4.75 -16.29 -11.41
CA SER A 252 -4.86 -15.76 -10.05
C SER A 252 -5.30 -16.86 -9.09
N LEU A 253 -4.61 -17.01 -7.96
CA LEU A 253 -5.17 -17.76 -6.83
C LEU A 253 -6.08 -16.84 -6.03
N VAL A 254 -7.29 -17.29 -5.71
CA VAL A 254 -8.31 -16.44 -5.09
C VAL A 254 -8.88 -17.14 -3.88
N ALA A 255 -8.54 -16.62 -2.69
CA ALA A 255 -8.92 -17.19 -1.42
C ALA A 255 -10.04 -16.37 -0.77
N ALA A 256 -11.18 -17.00 -0.51
CA ALA A 256 -12.16 -16.48 0.44
C ALA A 256 -11.63 -16.71 1.86
N VAL A 257 -11.46 -15.65 2.65
CA VAL A 257 -10.87 -15.72 3.99
C VAL A 257 -11.92 -15.42 5.06
N GLU A 258 -12.17 -16.36 5.95
CA GLU A 258 -13.14 -16.27 7.04
C GLU A 258 -12.44 -16.37 8.39
N ARG A 259 -12.93 -15.62 9.40
CA ARG A 259 -12.28 -15.60 10.71
C ARG A 259 -12.41 -16.95 11.42
N GLY A 260 -11.33 -17.40 12.05
CA GLY A 260 -11.21 -18.66 12.74
C GLY A 260 -11.28 -19.87 11.80
N LEU A 261 -10.99 -19.68 10.52
CA LEU A 261 -11.15 -20.72 9.52
C LEU A 261 -9.87 -20.94 8.71
N ASN A 262 -9.37 -19.91 8.02
CA ASN A 262 -8.22 -20.04 7.12
C ASN A 262 -7.28 -18.83 7.10
N GLU A 263 -7.47 -17.83 7.97
CA GLU A 263 -6.56 -16.69 8.04
C GLU A 263 -5.14 -17.09 8.49
N HIS A 264 -4.94 -18.28 9.06
CA HIS A 264 -3.62 -18.81 9.42
C HIS A 264 -2.82 -19.32 8.22
N GLU A 265 -3.45 -19.48 7.05
CA GLU A 265 -2.82 -20.07 5.87
C GLU A 265 -2.32 -19.04 4.84
N LEU A 266 -2.56 -17.74 5.04
CA LEU A 266 -2.30 -16.70 4.03
C LEU A 266 -0.85 -16.71 3.56
N GLY A 267 0.11 -16.80 4.49
CA GLY A 267 1.53 -16.86 4.16
C GLY A 267 1.91 -18.11 3.37
N ALA A 268 1.29 -19.25 3.68
CA ALA A 268 1.51 -20.49 2.95
C ALA A 268 0.91 -20.46 1.54
N VAL A 269 -0.27 -19.84 1.38
CA VAL A 269 -0.90 -19.61 0.06
C VAL A 269 -0.04 -18.69 -0.80
N ILE A 270 0.55 -17.62 -0.25
CA ILE A 270 1.47 -16.74 -0.98
C ILE A 270 2.69 -17.52 -1.47
N ARG A 271 3.37 -18.26 -0.59
CA ARG A 271 4.54 -19.09 -0.95
C ARG A 271 4.18 -20.11 -2.03
N HIS A 272 3.01 -20.76 -1.89
CA HIS A 272 2.52 -21.69 -2.89
C HIS A 272 2.31 -20.99 -4.24
N GLY A 273 1.59 -19.87 -4.27
CA GLY A 273 1.36 -19.12 -5.51
C GLY A 273 2.64 -18.70 -6.21
N MET A 274 3.64 -18.22 -5.47
CA MET A 274 4.94 -17.83 -6.03
C MET A 274 5.74 -19.01 -6.60
N ALA A 275 5.58 -20.21 -6.03
CA ALA A 275 6.25 -21.41 -6.51
C ALA A 275 5.56 -22.06 -7.72
N GLN A 276 4.33 -21.65 -8.05
CA GLN A 276 3.54 -22.26 -9.13
C GLN A 276 3.74 -21.53 -10.46
N PRO A 277 4.21 -22.23 -11.52
CA PRO A 277 4.34 -21.63 -12.84
C PRO A 277 2.99 -21.11 -13.37
N GLY A 278 2.98 -19.91 -13.94
CA GLY A 278 1.77 -19.29 -14.50
C GLY A 278 0.85 -18.64 -13.46
N VAL A 279 1.15 -18.74 -12.16
CA VAL A 279 0.48 -17.94 -11.13
C VAL A 279 1.20 -16.62 -10.96
N GLN A 280 0.47 -15.50 -10.97
CA GLN A 280 1.08 -14.16 -10.87
C GLN A 280 0.44 -13.25 -9.84
N PRO A 281 -0.86 -13.40 -9.53
CA PRO A 281 -1.31 -12.85 -8.25
C PRO A 281 -1.99 -13.86 -7.34
N VAL A 282 -1.86 -13.59 -6.05
CA VAL A 282 -2.73 -14.14 -5.01
C VAL A 282 -3.68 -13.04 -4.58
N VAL A 283 -4.98 -13.35 -4.56
CA VAL A 283 -6.05 -12.45 -4.15
C VAL A 283 -6.70 -13.00 -2.90
N PHE A 284 -6.67 -12.23 -1.83
CA PHE A 284 -7.40 -12.51 -0.60
C PHE A 284 -8.68 -11.68 -0.55
N GLN A 285 -9.79 -12.36 -0.32
CA GLN A 285 -11.12 -11.77 -0.22
C GLN A 285 -11.71 -12.11 1.15
N PRO A 286 -11.69 -11.19 2.14
CA PRO A 286 -12.51 -11.36 3.32
C PRO A 286 -13.93 -11.74 2.92
N VAL A 287 -14.50 -12.76 3.57
CA VAL A 287 -15.83 -13.25 3.21
C VAL A 287 -16.84 -12.11 3.34
N THR A 288 -17.55 -11.86 2.24
CA THR A 288 -18.74 -11.03 2.23
C THR A 288 -19.90 -11.88 2.70
N HIS A 289 -20.51 -11.53 3.83
CA HIS A 289 -21.64 -12.26 4.40
C HIS A 289 -22.95 -11.94 3.66
N ALA A 290 -22.96 -12.26 2.37
CA ALA A 290 -24.11 -12.29 1.47
C ALA A 290 -24.28 -13.71 0.92
N GLY A 291 -25.48 -14.07 0.47
CA GLY A 291 -25.77 -15.44 0.01
C GLY A 291 -25.59 -16.48 1.12
N ARG A 292 -24.89 -17.58 0.84
CA ARG A 292 -24.58 -18.61 1.84
C ARG A 292 -23.28 -18.31 2.56
N HIS A 293 -23.32 -18.34 3.88
CA HIS A 293 -22.17 -18.15 4.73
C HIS A 293 -22.35 -18.90 6.05
N VAL A 294 -21.25 -19.11 6.77
CA VAL A 294 -21.29 -19.63 8.14
C VAL A 294 -21.81 -18.57 9.11
N GLN A 295 -22.20 -18.99 10.32
CA GLN A 295 -22.52 -18.06 11.38
C GLN A 295 -21.30 -17.21 11.72
N PHE A 296 -21.48 -15.89 11.82
CA PHE A 296 -20.42 -14.92 12.07
C PHE A 296 -20.89 -13.81 13.01
N ASP A 297 -19.95 -13.06 13.58
CA ASP A 297 -20.20 -11.84 14.33
C ASP A 297 -19.78 -10.61 13.49
N PRO A 298 -20.71 -9.71 13.12
CA PRO A 298 -20.39 -8.50 12.38
C PRO A 298 -19.37 -7.59 13.05
N LEU A 299 -19.19 -7.68 14.38
CA LEU A 299 -18.21 -6.89 15.14
C LEU A 299 -16.78 -7.44 15.06
N THR A 300 -16.63 -8.68 14.61
CA THR A 300 -15.32 -9.35 14.53
C THR A 300 -15.06 -9.93 13.14
N ARG A 301 -15.68 -9.44 12.08
CA ARG A 301 -15.34 -9.89 10.72
C ARG A 301 -13.87 -9.58 10.38
N LEU A 302 -13.33 -10.24 9.35
CA LEU A 302 -12.04 -9.84 8.78
C LEU A 302 -12.26 -8.61 7.89
N THR A 303 -11.35 -7.66 7.97
CA THR A 303 -11.31 -6.47 7.13
C THR A 303 -10.03 -6.46 6.31
N ASN A 304 -9.93 -5.52 5.36
CA ASN A 304 -8.70 -5.32 4.58
C ASN A 304 -7.44 -5.19 5.47
N SER A 305 -7.46 -4.39 6.54
CA SER A 305 -6.30 -4.23 7.43
C SER A 305 -5.99 -5.49 8.25
N ASP A 306 -6.99 -6.28 8.65
CA ASP A 306 -6.76 -7.57 9.32
C ASP A 306 -5.99 -8.55 8.42
N ILE A 307 -6.28 -8.57 7.11
CA ILE A 307 -5.56 -9.42 6.15
C ILE A 307 -4.10 -8.95 6.02
N ILE A 308 -3.85 -7.64 5.92
CA ILE A 308 -2.49 -7.08 5.89
C ILE A 308 -1.73 -7.49 7.16
N ALA A 309 -2.36 -7.34 8.34
CA ALA A 309 -1.77 -7.74 9.61
C ALA A 309 -1.46 -9.24 9.67
N CYS A 310 -2.35 -10.09 9.16
CA CYS A 310 -2.12 -11.54 9.11
C CYS A 310 -0.96 -11.91 8.17
N ILE A 311 -0.87 -11.30 6.98
CA ILE A 311 0.21 -11.56 6.01
C ILE A 311 1.56 -11.15 6.62
N THR A 312 1.63 -9.94 7.16
CA THR A 312 2.86 -9.39 7.77
C THR A 312 3.30 -10.16 9.02
N ALA A 313 2.36 -10.71 9.80
CA ALA A 313 2.69 -11.58 10.92
C ALA A 313 3.21 -12.97 10.49
N GLN A 314 2.73 -13.49 9.35
CA GLN A 314 3.10 -14.83 8.85
C GLN A 314 4.34 -14.82 7.96
N LEU A 315 4.64 -13.68 7.33
CA LEU A 315 5.75 -13.45 6.41
C LEU A 315 6.52 -12.14 6.76
N PRO A 316 6.95 -11.94 8.02
CA PRO A 316 7.63 -10.71 8.44
C PRO A 316 8.98 -10.50 7.74
N GLU A 317 9.57 -11.56 7.18
CA GLU A 317 10.78 -11.49 6.37
C GLU A 317 10.55 -10.81 5.02
N TRP A 318 9.31 -10.83 4.50
CA TRP A 318 8.97 -10.27 3.18
C TRP A 318 8.16 -8.99 3.31
N PHE A 319 7.23 -8.93 4.26
CA PHE A 319 6.20 -7.89 4.29
C PHE A 319 6.17 -7.06 5.56
N ARG A 320 5.82 -5.79 5.38
CA ARG A 320 5.41 -4.82 6.40
C ARG A 320 4.07 -4.20 6.01
N PRO A 321 3.30 -3.66 6.97
CA PRO A 321 2.02 -3.03 6.66
C PRO A 321 2.12 -1.94 5.57
N GLY A 322 3.18 -1.11 5.63
CA GLY A 322 3.43 -0.04 4.65
C GLY A 322 3.76 -0.51 3.23
N ASP A 323 3.99 -1.81 2.99
CA ASP A 323 4.18 -2.33 1.64
C ASP A 323 2.86 -2.46 0.87
N PHE A 324 1.72 -2.40 1.56
CA PHE A 324 0.40 -2.47 0.97
C PHE A 324 -0.20 -1.07 0.90
N PHE A 325 -0.72 -0.71 -0.27
CA PHE A 325 -1.33 0.60 -0.46
C PHE A 325 -2.75 0.48 -1.04
N PRO A 326 -3.65 1.41 -0.68
CA PRO A 326 -4.99 1.46 -1.25
C PRO A 326 -4.98 1.69 -2.76
N VAL A 327 -5.83 0.95 -3.48
CA VAL A 327 -6.06 1.17 -4.91
C VAL A 327 -6.92 2.41 -5.11
N PRO A 328 -6.44 3.45 -5.83
CA PRO A 328 -7.10 4.75 -5.87
C PRO A 328 -8.36 4.76 -6.74
N CYS A 329 -8.57 3.78 -7.63
CA CYS A 329 -9.77 3.78 -8.48
C CYS A 329 -11.05 3.43 -7.71
N CYS A 330 -10.99 2.59 -6.67
CA CYS A 330 -12.11 2.35 -5.77
C CYS A 330 -12.01 3.21 -4.51
N PHE A 331 -13.00 3.11 -3.61
CA PHE A 331 -12.85 3.70 -2.29
C PHE A 331 -11.67 3.05 -1.55
N PRO A 332 -10.78 3.80 -0.87
CA PRO A 332 -9.51 3.28 -0.35
C PRO A 332 -9.61 2.05 0.57
N SER A 333 -10.68 1.93 1.35
CA SER A 333 -10.88 0.76 2.21
C SER A 333 -11.28 -0.52 1.47
N CYS A 334 -11.68 -0.44 0.19
CA CYS A 334 -12.18 -1.57 -0.57
C CYS A 334 -11.07 -2.49 -1.08
N ARG A 335 -9.91 -1.94 -1.46
CA ARG A 335 -8.84 -2.74 -2.06
C ARG A 335 -7.47 -2.21 -1.71
N SER A 336 -6.61 -3.11 -1.26
CA SER A 336 -5.18 -2.86 -1.06
C SER A 336 -4.38 -3.79 -1.95
N ILE A 337 -3.22 -3.34 -2.42
CA ILE A 337 -2.37 -4.13 -3.30
C ILE A 337 -0.90 -3.91 -2.95
N THR A 338 -0.08 -4.92 -3.23
CA THR A 338 1.37 -4.77 -3.31
C THR A 338 1.90 -5.57 -4.50
N TYR A 339 2.97 -5.07 -5.12
CA TYR A 339 3.67 -5.72 -6.22
C TYR A 339 5.04 -6.13 -5.73
N LEU A 340 5.49 -7.29 -6.18
CA LEU A 340 6.72 -7.93 -5.75
C LEU A 340 7.58 -8.16 -6.97
N LEU A 341 8.86 -7.88 -6.82
CA LEU A 341 9.88 -8.44 -7.68
C LEU A 341 10.43 -9.70 -7.01
N THR A 342 10.48 -10.81 -7.75
CA THR A 342 10.97 -12.08 -7.21
C THR A 342 11.67 -12.96 -8.25
N ASP A 343 12.66 -13.73 -7.82
CA ASP A 343 13.28 -14.83 -8.58
C ASP A 343 12.84 -16.23 -8.08
N GLY A 344 11.85 -16.28 -7.18
CA GLY A 344 11.39 -17.49 -6.50
C GLY A 344 12.05 -17.77 -5.15
N GLU A 345 13.20 -17.16 -4.86
CA GLU A 345 13.91 -17.28 -3.57
C GLU A 345 13.87 -15.95 -2.79
N HIS A 346 14.07 -14.84 -3.49
CA HIS A 346 14.08 -13.48 -2.98
C HIS A 346 12.80 -12.75 -3.32
N VAL A 347 12.33 -11.89 -2.41
CA VAL A 347 11.09 -11.13 -2.58
C VAL A 347 11.33 -9.68 -2.21
N VAL A 348 11.03 -8.77 -3.13
CA VAL A 348 11.14 -7.33 -2.92
C VAL A 348 9.81 -6.66 -3.22
N PRO A 349 9.11 -6.12 -2.20
CA PRO A 349 8.00 -5.23 -2.45
C PRO A 349 8.45 -3.99 -3.24
N ILE A 350 7.90 -3.80 -4.44
CA ILE A 350 8.17 -2.65 -5.31
C ILE A 350 7.92 -1.31 -4.60
N PRO A 351 6.93 -1.16 -3.70
CA PRO A 351 6.76 0.08 -2.92
C PRO A 351 7.97 0.46 -2.05
N ARG A 352 8.92 -0.45 -1.78
CA ARG A 352 10.18 -0.09 -1.11
C ARG A 352 11.24 0.48 -2.07
N LEU A 353 11.06 0.31 -3.37
CA LEU A 353 11.97 0.86 -4.39
C LEU A 353 11.60 2.31 -4.76
N LEU A 354 10.32 2.65 -4.64
CA LEU A 354 9.71 3.91 -5.06
C LEU A 354 8.96 4.55 -3.90
N ASN A 355 9.12 5.86 -3.66
CA ASN A 355 8.32 6.53 -2.65
C ASN A 355 6.90 6.81 -3.19
N VAL A 356 6.03 5.81 -3.17
CA VAL A 356 4.69 5.83 -3.78
C VAL A 356 3.83 7.00 -3.28
N GLU A 357 3.98 7.37 -2.02
CA GLU A 357 3.22 8.45 -1.38
C GLU A 357 3.47 9.81 -2.05
N ASP A 358 4.69 10.07 -2.51
CA ASP A 358 5.05 11.34 -3.16
C ASP A 358 4.33 11.52 -4.50
N TYR A 359 3.88 10.43 -5.14
CA TYR A 359 3.23 10.46 -6.45
C TYR A 359 1.71 10.36 -6.39
N LEU A 360 1.15 9.85 -5.30
CA LEU A 360 -0.29 9.61 -5.14
C LEU A 360 -0.98 10.50 -4.11
N ASP A 361 -0.28 11.43 -3.45
CA ASP A 361 -0.94 12.37 -2.53
C ASP A 361 -1.75 13.42 -3.33
N TYR A 362 -3.08 13.26 -3.33
CA TYR A 362 -4.01 14.18 -4.00
C TYR A 362 -4.43 15.38 -3.12
N VAL A 363 -4.03 15.40 -1.84
CA VAL A 363 -4.50 16.39 -0.86
C VAL A 363 -3.47 17.50 -0.64
N SER A 364 -2.20 17.29 -1.00
CA SER A 364 -1.16 18.31 -0.89
C SER A 364 -1.10 19.24 -2.11
N ASN A 365 -1.34 20.54 -1.89
CA ASN A 365 -1.08 21.62 -2.86
C ASN A 365 0.45 21.82 -3.03
N ARG A 366 1.13 20.88 -3.68
CA ARG A 366 2.59 20.94 -3.90
C ARG A 366 2.94 20.72 -5.38
N VAL A 367 4.15 21.15 -5.76
CA VAL A 367 4.71 21.05 -7.11
C VAL A 367 4.50 19.61 -7.63
N ILE A 368 3.75 19.51 -8.72
CA ILE A 368 3.28 18.25 -9.30
C ILE A 368 4.51 17.43 -9.73
N PRO A 369 4.74 16.21 -9.21
CA PRO A 369 5.75 15.31 -9.79
C PRO A 369 5.40 15.04 -11.26
N ASP A 370 6.38 14.68 -12.09
CA ASP A 370 6.20 14.41 -13.52
C ASP A 370 4.89 13.64 -13.77
N LEU A 371 3.96 14.29 -14.48
CA LEU A 371 2.62 13.78 -14.74
C LEU A 371 2.67 12.39 -15.40
N ALA A 372 3.71 12.11 -16.19
CA ALA A 372 3.89 10.82 -16.84
C ALA A 372 4.21 9.69 -15.85
N ILE A 373 5.02 9.95 -14.81
CA ILE A 373 5.30 8.96 -13.74
C ILE A 373 4.02 8.67 -12.98
N ARG A 374 3.31 9.73 -12.57
CA ARG A 374 2.05 9.60 -11.83
C ARG A 374 1.01 8.83 -12.63
N GLU A 375 0.81 9.15 -13.90
CA GLU A 375 -0.15 8.46 -14.76
C GLU A 375 0.23 6.98 -14.98
N ALA A 376 1.52 6.66 -15.11
CA ALA A 376 1.98 5.28 -15.22
C ALA A 376 1.71 4.47 -13.94
N LEU A 377 1.98 5.06 -12.78
CA LEU A 377 1.73 4.47 -11.46
C LEU A 377 0.22 4.31 -11.18
N GLU A 378 -0.60 5.33 -11.49
CA GLU A 378 -2.06 5.26 -11.35
C GLU A 378 -2.67 4.14 -12.20
N ASN A 379 -2.14 3.93 -13.40
CA ASN A 379 -2.59 2.88 -14.32
C ASN A 379 -2.17 1.48 -13.84
N LEU A 380 -0.91 1.35 -13.38
CA LEU A 380 -0.38 0.11 -12.80
C LEU A 380 -1.20 -0.35 -11.60
N TRP A 381 -1.78 0.58 -10.84
CA TRP A 381 -2.49 0.30 -9.60
C TRP A 381 -4.01 0.37 -9.72
N SER A 382 -4.53 0.28 -10.94
CA SER A 382 -5.96 0.16 -11.20
C SER A 382 -6.49 -1.24 -10.88
N ALA A 383 -7.79 -1.34 -10.58
CA ALA A 383 -8.44 -2.64 -10.31
C ALA A 383 -8.37 -3.62 -11.50
N SER A 384 -8.17 -3.08 -12.70
CA SER A 384 -8.02 -3.75 -13.99
C SER A 384 -6.58 -4.10 -14.36
N ALA A 385 -5.58 -3.67 -13.58
CA ALA A 385 -4.19 -4.06 -13.82
C ALA A 385 -4.01 -5.53 -13.42
N VAL A 386 -4.07 -6.41 -14.43
CA VAL A 386 -3.86 -7.85 -14.27
C VAL A 386 -2.38 -8.15 -14.52
N PRO A 387 -1.65 -8.72 -13.53
CA PRO A 387 -0.28 -9.19 -13.72
C PRO A 387 -0.10 -10.13 -14.90
N GLY A 388 1.04 -9.97 -15.59
CA GLY A 388 1.45 -10.69 -16.81
C GLY A 388 0.60 -10.49 -18.04
N THR A 389 -0.12 -9.37 -18.12
CA THR A 389 -0.74 -8.90 -19.36
C THR A 389 0.15 -7.85 -20.05
N ASP A 390 0.02 -7.71 -21.37
CA ASP A 390 0.73 -6.66 -22.14
C ASP A 390 0.44 -5.25 -21.61
N THR A 391 -0.77 -5.03 -21.08
CA THR A 391 -1.18 -3.76 -20.45
C THR A 391 -0.30 -3.43 -19.25
N MET A 392 -0.06 -4.39 -18.34
CA MET A 392 0.82 -4.18 -17.19
C MET A 392 2.29 -4.02 -17.63
N THR A 393 2.75 -4.82 -18.60
CA THR A 393 4.10 -4.69 -19.17
C THR A 393 4.35 -3.29 -19.71
N ALA A 394 3.42 -2.76 -20.51
CA ALA A 394 3.51 -1.41 -21.06
C ALA A 394 3.41 -0.31 -19.98
N GLN A 395 2.68 -0.55 -18.88
CA GLN A 395 2.60 0.38 -17.75
C GLN A 395 3.90 0.39 -16.92
N LEU A 396 4.46 -0.78 -16.63
CA LEU A 396 5.76 -0.92 -15.97
C LEU A 396 6.89 -0.28 -16.80
N GLN A 397 6.89 -0.51 -18.12
CA GLN A 397 7.86 0.10 -19.03
C GLN A 397 7.75 1.64 -19.05
N ARG A 398 6.52 2.17 -19.05
CA ARG A 398 6.28 3.62 -18.99
C ARG A 398 6.69 4.22 -17.64
N ALA A 399 6.35 3.57 -16.53
CA ALA A 399 6.78 4.00 -15.19
C ALA A 399 8.32 4.01 -15.12
N THR A 400 8.95 2.98 -15.65
CA THR A 400 10.42 2.86 -15.71
C THR A 400 11.07 3.94 -16.59
N ALA A 401 10.54 4.21 -17.77
CA ALA A 401 11.05 5.26 -18.66
C ALA A 401 10.89 6.64 -18.03
N ALA A 402 9.78 6.88 -17.33
CA ALA A 402 9.49 8.14 -16.67
C ALA A 402 10.34 8.35 -15.40
N LEU A 403 10.78 7.27 -14.73
CA LEU A 403 11.72 7.34 -13.60
C LEU A 403 13.14 7.79 -13.99
N ASN A 404 13.45 7.86 -15.29
CA ASN A 404 14.63 8.45 -15.95
C ASN A 404 15.93 8.53 -15.11
N CYS A 405 16.30 7.43 -14.45
CA CYS A 405 17.57 7.28 -13.74
C CYS A 405 18.79 7.32 -14.68
N ALA A 406 18.59 7.17 -16.00
CA ALA A 406 19.67 6.97 -16.97
C ALA A 406 20.66 8.15 -17.09
N GLU A 407 20.25 9.40 -16.89
CA GLU A 407 21.14 10.56 -17.06
C GLU A 407 21.87 10.98 -15.76
N GLY A 408 21.42 10.52 -14.58
CA GLY A 408 21.97 10.90 -13.28
C GLY A 408 22.84 9.84 -12.58
N CYS A 409 22.57 8.54 -12.80
CA CYS A 409 23.21 7.45 -12.04
C CYS A 409 23.97 6.42 -12.88
N GLY A 410 24.16 6.67 -14.18
CA GLY A 410 25.04 5.88 -15.04
C GLY A 410 24.56 4.46 -15.36
N ILE A 411 23.31 4.11 -15.02
CA ILE A 411 22.71 2.79 -15.27
C ILE A 411 21.43 2.97 -16.09
N ASN A 412 21.32 2.21 -17.18
CA ASN A 412 20.10 2.10 -17.98
C ASN A 412 19.08 1.21 -17.23
N LEU A 413 18.44 1.77 -16.19
CA LEU A 413 17.38 1.10 -15.44
C LEU A 413 16.30 0.50 -16.38
N PRO A 414 15.82 1.20 -17.43
CA PRO A 414 14.94 0.60 -18.43
C PRO A 414 15.42 -0.73 -19.01
N GLU A 415 16.71 -0.84 -19.35
CA GLU A 415 17.30 -2.06 -19.92
C GLU A 415 17.39 -3.20 -18.89
N ALA A 416 17.81 -2.89 -17.66
CA ALA A 416 17.84 -3.84 -16.53
C ALA A 416 16.43 -4.30 -16.10
N LEU A 417 15.41 -3.45 -16.30
CA LEU A 417 14.02 -3.73 -15.93
C LEU A 417 13.22 -4.39 -17.07
N THR A 418 13.73 -4.44 -18.31
CA THR A 418 13.05 -5.02 -19.49
C THR A 418 12.70 -6.50 -19.33
N HIS A 419 13.45 -7.24 -18.50
CA HIS A 419 13.25 -8.66 -18.21
C HIS A 419 12.41 -8.92 -16.95
N LEU A 420 11.85 -7.88 -16.30
CA LEU A 420 11.18 -8.05 -15.01
C LEU A 420 9.73 -8.47 -15.08
N THR A 421 9.04 -8.34 -16.21
CA THR A 421 7.60 -8.66 -16.25
C THR A 421 7.29 -10.11 -15.92
N ASP A 422 8.20 -11.03 -16.23
CA ASP A 422 8.11 -12.45 -15.86
C ASP A 422 8.41 -12.70 -14.37
N ARG A 423 8.92 -11.68 -13.67
CA ARG A 423 9.34 -11.69 -12.26
C ARG A 423 8.46 -10.83 -11.36
N VAL A 424 7.39 -10.24 -11.90
CA VAL A 424 6.43 -9.47 -11.10
C VAL A 424 5.32 -10.38 -10.60
N PHE A 425 5.17 -10.42 -9.29
CA PHE A 425 4.07 -11.06 -8.58
C PHE A 425 3.23 -10.00 -7.86
N ALA A 426 1.94 -10.21 -7.64
CA ALA A 426 1.12 -9.28 -6.86
C ALA A 426 0.32 -9.97 -5.77
N ILE A 427 0.12 -9.25 -4.66
CA ILE A 427 -0.83 -9.64 -3.63
C ILE A 427 -1.94 -8.61 -3.62
N VAL A 428 -3.17 -9.07 -3.81
CA VAL A 428 -4.37 -8.22 -3.83
C VAL A 428 -5.23 -8.58 -2.64
N ILE A 429 -5.69 -7.57 -1.91
CA ILE A 429 -6.66 -7.72 -0.84
C ILE A 429 -7.91 -6.98 -1.27
N GLN A 430 -9.00 -7.70 -1.50
CA GLN A 430 -10.26 -7.13 -1.98
C GLN A 430 -11.36 -7.38 -0.95
N ASP A 431 -11.77 -6.34 -0.26
CA ASP A 431 -12.87 -6.35 0.71
C ASP A 431 -14.14 -5.83 0.01
N PHE A 432 -15.24 -6.58 0.16
CA PHE A 432 -16.55 -6.19 -0.36
C PHE A 432 -17.52 -6.02 0.80
N GLN A 433 -18.47 -5.11 0.62
CA GLN A 433 -19.46 -4.78 1.62
C GLN A 433 -20.62 -5.77 1.59
N ASP A 434 -21.09 -6.12 2.78
CA ASP A 434 -22.26 -6.96 3.03
C ASP A 434 -23.42 -6.11 3.57
N PRO A 435 -24.62 -6.69 3.80
CA PRO A 435 -25.76 -5.94 4.30
C PRO A 435 -25.56 -5.29 5.67
N TYR A 436 -24.58 -5.69 6.49
CA TYR A 436 -24.22 -5.05 7.76
C TYR A 436 -23.25 -3.89 7.56
N THR A 437 -22.26 -4.02 6.67
CA THR A 437 -21.19 -3.05 6.45
C THR A 437 -21.45 -2.05 5.33
N LEU A 438 -22.51 -2.21 4.53
CA LEU A 438 -22.81 -1.35 3.39
C LEU A 438 -22.82 0.14 3.77
N ASN A 439 -21.91 0.90 3.18
CA ASN A 439 -21.74 2.34 3.26
C ASN A 439 -21.88 2.93 1.85
N VAL A 440 -22.91 3.73 1.64
CA VAL A 440 -23.21 4.35 0.33
C VAL A 440 -22.05 5.22 -0.18
N LYS A 441 -21.29 5.89 0.70
CA LYS A 441 -20.09 6.65 0.31
C LYS A 441 -19.07 5.78 -0.42
N GLN A 442 -18.83 4.57 0.08
CA GLN A 442 -17.92 3.62 -0.55
C GLN A 442 -18.53 3.04 -1.83
N LEU A 443 -19.83 2.75 -1.79
CA LEU A 443 -20.57 2.18 -2.92
C LEU A 443 -20.56 3.08 -4.15
N MET A 444 -20.74 4.39 -3.97
CA MET A 444 -20.69 5.39 -5.04
C MET A 444 -19.32 5.46 -5.72
N LYS A 445 -18.26 4.94 -5.08
CA LYS A 445 -16.90 4.88 -5.64
C LYS A 445 -16.52 3.49 -6.16
N CYS A 446 -17.46 2.54 -6.20
CA CYS A 446 -17.18 1.20 -6.69
C CYS A 446 -16.87 1.21 -8.19
N CYS A 447 -15.81 0.51 -8.60
CA CYS A 447 -15.41 0.36 -9.99
C CYS A 447 -15.58 -1.08 -10.52
N VAL A 448 -16.09 -1.99 -9.69
CA VAL A 448 -16.40 -3.38 -10.02
C VAL A 448 -17.91 -3.48 -10.20
N GLN A 449 -18.35 -3.67 -11.44
CA GLN A 449 -19.76 -3.60 -11.82
C GLN A 449 -20.28 -4.96 -12.27
N GLN A 450 -21.42 -5.39 -11.75
CA GLN A 450 -22.23 -6.44 -12.33
C GLN A 450 -23.00 -5.87 -13.52
N ILE A 451 -22.77 -6.44 -14.70
CA ILE A 451 -23.59 -6.16 -15.87
C ILE A 451 -24.80 -7.09 -15.80
N THR A 452 -26.00 -6.52 -15.93
CA THR A 452 -27.26 -7.26 -15.90
C THR A 452 -27.87 -7.37 -17.30
N PRO A 453 -28.70 -8.39 -17.59
CA PRO A 453 -29.27 -8.59 -18.94
C PRO A 453 -30.17 -7.46 -19.45
N ASP A 454 -30.70 -6.63 -18.55
CA ASP A 454 -31.47 -5.42 -18.86
C ASP A 454 -30.58 -4.20 -19.17
N GLY A 455 -29.25 -4.37 -19.17
CA GLY A 455 -28.30 -3.35 -19.60
C GLY A 455 -27.89 -2.38 -18.49
N ARG A 456 -28.07 -2.71 -17.22
CA ARG A 456 -27.53 -1.92 -16.10
C ARG A 456 -26.14 -2.42 -15.69
N LEU A 457 -25.29 -1.48 -15.28
CA LEU A 457 -24.00 -1.75 -14.64
C LEU A 457 -24.14 -1.41 -13.15
N ILE A 458 -24.35 -2.42 -12.32
CA ILE A 458 -24.67 -2.28 -10.90
C ILE A 458 -23.43 -2.59 -10.07
N PRO A 459 -22.98 -1.73 -9.14
CA PRO A 459 -21.86 -2.00 -8.26
C PRO A 459 -21.98 -3.37 -7.59
N PHE A 460 -20.89 -4.15 -7.57
CA PHE A 460 -20.89 -5.52 -7.06
C PHE A 460 -21.55 -5.61 -5.67
N CYS A 461 -21.16 -4.75 -4.73
CA CYS A 461 -21.73 -4.78 -3.38
C CYS A 461 -23.23 -4.47 -3.36
N ALA A 462 -23.73 -3.58 -4.24
CA ALA A 462 -25.15 -3.31 -4.37
C ALA A 462 -25.88 -4.51 -4.96
N TYR A 463 -25.34 -5.09 -6.04
CA TYR A 463 -25.93 -6.25 -6.71
C TYR A 463 -26.18 -7.41 -5.74
N ASN A 464 -25.20 -7.69 -4.88
CA ASN A 464 -25.21 -8.82 -3.95
C ASN A 464 -25.93 -8.54 -2.61
N SER A 465 -26.15 -7.27 -2.22
CA SER A 465 -26.61 -6.93 -0.86
C SER A 465 -27.94 -6.18 -0.79
N VAL A 466 -28.33 -5.45 -1.86
CA VAL A 466 -29.47 -4.52 -1.86
C VAL A 466 -30.78 -5.17 -2.35
N GLY A 467 -30.71 -6.29 -3.08
CA GLY A 467 -31.87 -6.99 -3.64
C GLY A 467 -31.85 -7.13 -5.17
N TYR A 468 -30.84 -6.59 -5.86
CA TYR A 468 -30.81 -6.60 -7.33
C TYR A 468 -30.53 -7.97 -7.92
N ARG A 469 -29.76 -8.83 -7.25
CA ARG A 469 -29.59 -10.21 -7.70
C ARG A 469 -30.92 -10.94 -7.68
N GLU A 470 -31.68 -10.81 -6.60
CA GLU A 470 -32.98 -11.45 -6.41
C GLU A 470 -33.95 -11.00 -7.52
N GLN A 471 -33.99 -9.69 -7.81
CA GLN A 471 -34.76 -9.14 -8.94
C GLN A 471 -34.36 -9.75 -10.28
N VAL A 472 -33.06 -9.83 -10.57
CA VAL A 472 -32.56 -10.38 -11.85
C VAL A 472 -32.86 -11.88 -11.96
N ARG A 473 -32.74 -12.62 -10.85
CA ARG A 473 -33.11 -14.04 -10.79
C ARG A 473 -34.60 -14.24 -11.05
N GLU A 474 -35.45 -13.49 -10.38
CA GLU A 474 -36.90 -13.55 -10.59
C GLU A 474 -37.25 -13.21 -12.06
N GLN A 475 -36.63 -12.17 -12.63
CA GLN A 475 -36.83 -11.78 -14.02
C GLN A 475 -36.42 -12.86 -15.03
N LEU A 476 -35.32 -13.59 -14.77
CA LEU A 476 -34.80 -14.60 -15.70
C LEU A 476 -35.47 -15.97 -15.54
N THR A 477 -35.93 -16.30 -14.34
CA THR A 477 -36.47 -17.63 -14.01
C THR A 477 -37.99 -17.65 -13.95
N GLY A 478 -38.62 -16.50 -13.70
CA GLY A 478 -40.05 -16.39 -13.39
C GLY A 478 -40.42 -16.92 -12.00
N VAL A 479 -39.43 -17.26 -11.17
CA VAL A 479 -39.62 -17.80 -9.82
C VAL A 479 -39.41 -16.66 -8.81
N PRO A 480 -40.40 -16.35 -7.95
CA PRO A 480 -40.23 -15.37 -6.89
C PRO A 480 -39.12 -15.80 -5.95
N VAL A 481 -38.09 -14.96 -5.81
CA VAL A 481 -37.01 -15.15 -4.84
C VAL A 481 -37.33 -14.28 -3.62
N PRO A 482 -37.36 -14.82 -2.39
CA PRO A 482 -37.56 -14.00 -1.21
C PRO A 482 -36.49 -12.89 -1.12
N ASP A 483 -36.88 -11.65 -0.83
CA ASP A 483 -35.97 -10.51 -0.59
C ASP A 483 -35.02 -10.71 0.64
N ILE A 484 -35.14 -11.85 1.31
CA ILE A 484 -34.54 -12.13 2.61
C ILE A 484 -33.32 -13.02 2.41
N VAL A 485 -32.14 -12.55 2.84
CA VAL A 485 -31.00 -13.42 3.11
C VAL A 485 -31.38 -14.28 4.33
N PRO A 486 -31.51 -15.61 4.20
CA PRO A 486 -31.89 -16.44 5.34
C PRO A 486 -30.72 -16.53 6.34
N ASN A 487 -31.03 -16.32 7.63
CA ASN A 487 -30.23 -16.65 8.82
C ASN A 487 -29.35 -15.56 9.48
N ALA A 488 -29.94 -14.43 9.84
CA ALA A 488 -29.47 -13.66 11.00
C ALA A 488 -30.21 -14.16 12.27
N ILE A 489 -29.50 -14.86 13.17
CA ILE A 489 -30.03 -15.17 14.51
C ILE A 489 -30.18 -13.85 15.27
N PRO A 490 -31.25 -13.63 16.07
CA PRO A 490 -31.31 -12.51 16.99
C PRO A 490 -30.11 -12.56 17.95
N LEU A 491 -29.27 -11.51 17.97
CA LEU A 491 -28.13 -11.38 18.87
C LEU A 491 -28.56 -11.30 20.34
N ALA A 492 -28.83 -12.45 20.95
CA ALA A 492 -28.92 -12.62 22.39
C ALA A 492 -27.89 -13.67 22.80
N GLY A 493 -26.74 -13.22 23.32
CA GLY A 493 -25.81 -14.11 24.02
C GLY A 493 -24.33 -13.74 24.10
N LEU A 494 -23.83 -12.75 23.35
CA LEU A 494 -22.37 -12.46 23.29
C LEU A 494 -21.97 -11.05 23.74
N LEU A 495 -22.83 -10.39 24.51
CA LEU A 495 -22.67 -8.98 24.83
C LEU A 495 -23.17 -8.68 26.26
N ALA A 496 -22.33 -8.06 27.09
CA ALA A 496 -22.72 -7.56 28.41
C ALA A 496 -23.21 -6.10 28.33
N ASP A 497 -24.26 -5.77 29.08
CA ASP A 497 -24.86 -4.43 29.08
C ASP A 497 -23.94 -3.40 29.75
N ALA A 498 -23.66 -2.31 29.04
CA ALA A 498 -23.06 -1.12 29.59
C ALA A 498 -24.14 -0.21 30.22
N PRO A 499 -23.79 0.65 31.19
CA PRO A 499 -24.74 1.47 31.97
C PRO A 499 -25.63 2.42 31.15
N HIS A 500 -25.35 2.59 29.85
CA HIS A 500 -26.03 3.52 28.95
C HIS A 500 -26.61 2.85 27.68
N GLY A 501 -26.73 1.52 27.66
CA GLY A 501 -27.42 0.79 26.58
C GLY A 501 -26.56 0.39 25.38
N SER A 502 -25.24 0.45 25.49
CA SER A 502 -24.29 -0.23 24.59
C SER A 502 -23.80 -1.53 25.20
N LYS A 503 -23.05 -2.34 24.44
CA LYS A 503 -22.68 -3.71 24.79
C LYS A 503 -21.17 -3.93 24.55
N GLN A 504 -20.41 -4.41 25.54
CA GLN A 504 -18.92 -4.47 25.50
C GLN A 504 -18.36 -5.92 25.55
N ALA A 505 -17.22 -6.15 24.89
CA ALA A 505 -16.43 -7.39 24.92
C ALA A 505 -15.23 -7.28 25.88
N ASN A 506 -14.88 -8.39 26.53
CA ASN A 506 -13.93 -8.46 27.65
C ASN A 506 -12.47 -8.60 27.15
N THR A 507 -11.57 -7.67 27.50
CA THR A 507 -10.13 -7.72 27.18
C THR A 507 -9.30 -7.67 28.46
N GLY A 508 -8.47 -8.69 28.70
CA GLY A 508 -7.56 -8.71 29.84
C GLY A 508 -6.27 -9.47 29.55
N GLY A 509 -5.12 -8.82 29.77
CA GLY A 509 -3.82 -9.49 29.91
C GLY A 509 -2.59 -8.66 29.49
N SER A 510 -1.97 -7.97 30.45
CA SER A 510 -0.67 -7.29 30.36
C SER A 510 0.50 -8.28 30.48
N ILE A 511 1.62 -8.04 29.78
CA ILE A 511 2.90 -8.73 30.01
C ILE A 511 4.05 -7.72 30.07
N ALA A 512 4.91 -7.87 31.08
CA ALA A 512 5.96 -6.95 31.53
C ALA A 512 7.33 -7.16 30.85
N ARG A 513 8.11 -6.07 30.78
CA ARG A 513 9.50 -5.98 30.29
C ARG A 513 10.51 -6.62 31.24
N LEU A 514 11.59 -7.20 30.70
CA LEU A 514 12.77 -7.68 31.46
C LEU A 514 14.08 -7.08 30.91
N ALA A 515 14.99 -6.78 31.83
CA ALA A 515 16.23 -6.01 31.68
C ALA A 515 17.46 -6.83 31.22
N GLY A 516 18.44 -6.17 30.61
CA GLY A 516 19.66 -6.76 30.03
C GLY A 516 20.91 -6.78 30.95
N PRO A 517 22.05 -7.31 30.47
CA PRO A 517 23.35 -7.21 31.14
C PRO A 517 24.44 -6.45 30.34
N THR A 518 25.54 -6.17 31.02
CA THR A 518 26.56 -5.12 30.84
C THR A 518 27.84 -5.48 30.05
N ARG A 519 28.27 -4.50 29.24
CA ARG A 519 29.63 -3.96 28.87
C ARG A 519 30.85 -4.89 28.61
N GLY A 520 31.45 -4.65 27.44
CA GLY A 520 32.90 -4.74 27.15
C GLY A 520 33.26 -3.75 26.03
N ALA A 521 34.37 -3.02 26.15
CA ALA A 521 34.79 -1.94 25.24
C ALA A 521 35.80 -2.42 24.18
N PRO A 522 35.78 -1.86 22.95
CA PRO A 522 37.05 -1.62 22.25
C PRO A 522 37.13 -0.35 21.36
N MET A 523 38.22 0.37 21.58
CA MET A 523 39.18 1.03 20.67
C MET A 523 38.74 1.57 19.29
N ALA A 524 38.93 2.89 19.10
CA ALA A 524 38.64 3.69 17.90
C ALA A 524 39.82 3.78 16.89
N LEU A 525 39.48 4.00 15.61
CA LEU A 525 40.40 4.33 14.52
C LEU A 525 40.69 5.85 14.42
N PRO A 526 41.78 6.30 13.76
CA PRO A 526 42.21 7.69 13.77
C PRO A 526 41.32 8.66 12.95
N PRO A 527 41.02 9.87 13.48
CA PRO A 527 40.10 10.88 12.92
C PRO A 527 40.27 11.28 11.44
N GLN A 528 41.52 11.38 10.96
CA GLN A 528 41.83 11.92 9.64
C GLN A 528 41.54 10.94 8.49
N GLN A 529 41.51 9.63 8.76
CA GLN A 529 41.18 8.61 7.76
C GLN A 529 39.67 8.42 7.58
N ILE A 530 38.86 8.75 8.60
CA ILE A 530 37.40 8.69 8.55
C ILE A 530 36.87 9.75 7.57
N LYS A 531 37.31 11.00 7.70
CA LYS A 531 36.82 12.13 6.88
C LYS A 531 36.99 11.92 5.37
N ALA A 532 38.15 11.41 4.95
CA ALA A 532 38.42 11.10 3.54
C ALA A 532 37.66 9.85 3.04
N CYS A 533 37.53 8.82 3.88
CA CYS A 533 36.81 7.59 3.55
C CYS A 533 35.29 7.83 3.40
N CYS A 534 34.70 8.69 4.24
CA CYS A 534 33.28 9.02 4.20
C CYS A 534 32.92 9.85 2.96
N ALA A 535 33.71 10.89 2.65
CA ALA A 535 33.51 11.71 1.46
C ALA A 535 33.68 10.91 0.16
N ASP A 536 34.64 9.97 0.12
CA ASP A 536 34.81 9.06 -1.03
C ASP A 536 33.61 8.11 -1.17
N ALA A 537 33.18 7.46 -0.09
CA ALA A 537 32.05 6.52 -0.09
C ALA A 537 30.76 7.18 -0.60
N TYR A 538 30.36 8.33 -0.05
CA TYR A 538 29.12 9.03 -0.43
C TYR A 538 29.16 9.73 -1.80
N SER A 539 30.32 9.75 -2.45
CA SER A 539 30.45 10.28 -3.81
C SER A 539 30.26 9.23 -4.90
N ARG A 540 30.28 7.93 -4.55
CA ARG A 540 30.15 6.82 -5.51
C ARG A 540 28.73 6.70 -6.06
N ASP A 541 28.63 6.36 -7.34
CA ASP A 541 27.35 6.21 -8.05
C ASP A 541 26.47 5.11 -7.44
N ILE A 542 27.08 4.05 -6.90
CA ILE A 542 26.37 2.99 -6.18
C ILE A 542 25.66 3.50 -4.92
N VAL A 543 26.19 4.53 -4.25
CA VAL A 543 25.53 5.11 -3.06
C VAL A 543 24.35 5.98 -3.48
N ALA A 544 24.47 6.75 -4.57
CA ALA A 544 23.34 7.47 -5.14
C ALA A 544 22.22 6.50 -5.59
N LEU A 545 22.58 5.35 -6.18
CA LEU A 545 21.63 4.31 -6.54
C LEU A 545 20.89 3.72 -5.32
N LEU A 546 21.60 3.51 -4.21
CA LEU A 546 21.05 2.90 -3.01
C LEU A 546 20.25 3.88 -2.13
N LEU A 547 20.65 5.15 -2.05
CA LEU A 547 20.01 6.14 -1.17
C LEU A 547 19.03 7.07 -1.91
N GLY A 548 19.16 7.24 -3.23
CA GLY A 548 18.37 8.17 -4.02
C GLY A 548 18.85 9.63 -3.87
N ASP A 549 17.99 10.60 -4.17
CA ASP A 549 18.33 12.03 -4.15
C ASP A 549 18.61 12.61 -2.75
N SER A 550 18.03 12.00 -1.70
CA SER A 550 18.24 12.38 -0.31
C SER A 550 19.07 11.33 0.40
N PHE A 551 20.20 11.73 0.97
CA PHE A 551 21.12 10.81 1.64
C PHE A 551 20.80 10.59 3.12
N HIS A 552 19.63 11.03 3.60
CA HIS A 552 19.24 10.97 5.01
C HIS A 552 17.87 10.31 5.22
N PRO A 553 17.66 9.66 6.39
CA PRO A 553 16.36 9.14 6.79
C PRO A 553 15.23 10.19 6.74
N GLY A 554 14.02 9.76 6.38
CA GLY A 554 12.81 10.60 6.35
C GLY A 554 12.72 11.58 5.17
N GLY A 555 13.82 11.79 4.43
CA GLY A 555 13.89 12.58 3.20
C GLY A 555 13.14 13.92 3.28
N ALA A 556 12.46 14.28 2.20
CA ALA A 556 11.72 15.52 2.07
C ALA A 556 10.67 15.76 3.17
N THR A 557 10.03 14.69 3.69
CA THR A 557 9.02 14.81 4.76
C THR A 557 9.66 15.29 6.06
N LEU A 558 10.80 14.71 6.43
CA LEU A 558 11.51 15.11 7.64
C LEU A 558 12.19 16.47 7.47
N THR A 559 12.75 16.79 6.29
CA THR A 559 13.26 18.15 6.00
C THR A 559 12.16 19.20 6.16
N ARG A 560 10.91 18.91 5.75
CA ARG A 560 9.78 19.82 5.97
C ARG A 560 9.42 19.97 7.43
N ARG A 561 9.38 18.87 8.19
CA ARG A 561 9.17 18.90 9.64
C ARG A 561 10.23 19.75 10.32
N LEU A 562 11.51 19.59 9.94
CA LEU A 562 12.63 20.41 10.40
C LEU A 562 12.40 21.89 10.06
N ALA A 563 12.07 22.21 8.82
CA ALA A 563 11.80 23.58 8.37
C ALA A 563 10.62 24.25 9.09
N ASP A 564 9.55 23.51 9.37
CA ASP A 564 8.40 23.99 10.12
C ASP A 564 8.79 24.28 11.59
N GLN A 565 9.61 23.42 12.22
CA GLN A 565 10.15 23.65 13.57
C GLN A 565 11.11 24.85 13.63
N LEU A 566 11.86 25.10 12.54
CA LEU A 566 12.70 26.29 12.38
C LEU A 566 11.89 27.57 12.09
N GLY A 567 10.57 27.46 11.90
CA GLY A 567 9.68 28.59 11.64
C GLY A 567 9.99 29.30 10.32
N LEU A 568 10.37 28.55 9.28
CA LEU A 568 10.80 29.13 7.99
C LEU A 568 9.64 29.70 7.15
N ARG A 569 8.38 29.37 7.47
CA ARG A 569 7.20 29.97 6.83
C ARG A 569 7.02 31.40 7.32
N SER A 570 7.38 32.38 6.49
CA SER A 570 7.27 33.82 6.80
C SER A 570 6.59 34.59 5.66
N THR A 571 5.85 35.65 6.00
CA THR A 571 5.18 36.57 5.06
C THR A 571 6.01 37.85 4.79
N GLY A 572 7.28 37.86 5.21
CA GLY A 572 8.23 38.99 5.05
C GLY A 572 9.36 38.67 4.07
N ASP A 573 10.50 39.35 4.22
CA ASP A 573 11.70 39.11 3.41
C ASP A 573 12.17 37.65 3.51
N PRO A 574 12.74 37.08 2.43
CA PRO A 574 13.18 35.69 2.39
C PRO A 574 14.28 35.47 3.43
N ARG A 575 14.04 34.55 4.35
CA ARG A 575 15.05 34.14 5.34
C ARG A 575 16.26 33.53 4.64
N ARG A 576 17.43 33.70 5.24
CA ARG A 576 18.68 33.07 4.80
C ARG A 576 18.92 31.80 5.61
N VAL A 577 19.12 30.69 4.92
CA VAL A 577 19.36 29.38 5.51
C VAL A 577 20.71 28.84 5.05
N ALA A 578 21.49 28.30 5.98
CA ALA A 578 22.71 27.55 5.66
C ALA A 578 22.40 26.05 5.65
N ASP A 579 22.83 25.33 4.62
CA ASP A 579 22.72 23.86 4.53
C ASP A 579 24.13 23.26 4.65
N ILE A 580 24.45 22.68 5.80
CA ILE A 580 25.81 22.19 6.10
C ILE A 580 25.89 20.68 5.89
N ALA A 581 26.89 20.27 5.11
CA ALA A 581 27.00 18.95 4.49
C ALA A 581 25.82 18.68 3.55
N ALA A 582 25.60 19.60 2.61
CA ALA A 582 24.42 19.67 1.76
C ALA A 582 24.28 18.51 0.75
N GLY A 583 25.33 17.68 0.57
CA GLY A 583 25.33 16.56 -0.37
C GLY A 583 24.96 17.01 -1.79
N PRO A 584 24.06 16.28 -2.49
CA PRO A 584 23.58 16.66 -3.83
C PRO A 584 22.56 17.82 -3.81
N GLY A 585 22.29 18.44 -2.66
CA GLY A 585 21.50 19.67 -2.57
C GLY A 585 19.98 19.48 -2.59
N ALA A 586 19.47 18.30 -2.25
CA ALA A 586 18.03 18.04 -2.21
C ALA A 586 17.31 18.92 -1.15
N SER A 587 17.84 19.00 0.07
CA SER A 587 17.29 19.83 1.16
C SER A 587 17.30 21.31 0.78
N ALA A 588 18.44 21.84 0.31
CA ALA A 588 18.52 23.22 -0.19
C ALA A 588 17.48 23.56 -1.27
N ARG A 589 17.26 22.69 -2.26
CA ARG A 589 16.24 22.89 -3.31
C ARG A 589 14.83 22.90 -2.73
N LEU A 590 14.54 21.94 -1.84
CA LEU A 590 13.24 21.85 -1.17
C LEU A 590 12.94 23.10 -0.35
N LEU A 591 13.89 23.54 0.47
CA LEU A 591 13.74 24.73 1.31
C LEU A 591 13.48 25.97 0.45
N ALA A 592 14.26 26.17 -0.61
CA ALA A 592 14.08 27.32 -1.50
C ALA A 592 12.73 27.30 -2.24
N SER A 593 12.25 26.12 -2.66
CA SER A 593 11.01 25.96 -3.40
C SER A 593 9.76 26.05 -2.50
N ASP A 594 9.70 25.24 -1.43
CA ASP A 594 8.51 25.06 -0.59
C ASP A 594 8.34 26.19 0.45
N TYR A 595 9.44 26.82 0.87
CA TYR A 595 9.46 27.85 1.92
C TYR A 595 9.89 29.23 1.40
N GLY A 596 10.35 29.31 0.15
CA GLY A 596 10.71 30.58 -0.46
C GLY A 596 11.96 31.25 0.14
N VAL A 597 12.83 30.48 0.82
CA VAL A 597 14.05 30.98 1.47
C VAL A 597 15.24 31.05 0.50
N ALA A 598 16.29 31.79 0.87
CA ALA A 598 17.58 31.76 0.18
C ALA A 598 18.52 30.80 0.92
N VAL A 599 19.19 29.90 0.18
CA VAL A 599 20.01 28.83 0.76
C VAL A 599 21.46 28.92 0.29
N ASP A 600 22.40 28.93 1.23
CA ASP A 600 23.83 28.71 0.99
C ASP A 600 24.22 27.32 1.51
N GLY A 601 24.46 26.37 0.60
CA GLY A 601 24.89 25.01 0.93
C GLY A 601 26.41 24.85 0.95
N VAL A 602 26.93 24.05 1.89
CA VAL A 602 28.36 23.76 2.03
C VAL A 602 28.57 22.25 2.05
N ASP A 603 29.47 21.74 1.22
CA ASP A 603 29.85 20.33 1.22
C ASP A 603 31.36 20.17 0.97
N ILE A 604 31.96 19.13 1.57
CA ILE A 604 33.41 18.86 1.45
C ILE A 604 33.75 18.13 0.15
N SER A 605 32.78 17.46 -0.48
CA SER A 605 32.95 16.70 -1.71
C SER A 605 32.72 17.58 -2.93
N GLU A 606 33.78 17.79 -3.73
CA GLU A 606 33.70 18.53 -4.99
C GLU A 606 32.71 17.89 -5.97
N ILE A 607 32.57 16.56 -5.95
CA ILE A 607 31.60 15.82 -6.79
C ILE A 607 30.18 16.19 -6.39
N ASN A 608 29.86 16.20 -5.09
CA ASN A 608 28.52 16.53 -4.60
C ASN A 608 28.18 18.00 -4.87
N VAL A 609 29.13 18.92 -4.68
CA VAL A 609 28.93 20.34 -5.03
C VAL A 609 28.60 20.50 -6.52
N LYS A 610 29.32 19.82 -7.42
CA LYS A 610 29.03 19.84 -8.86
C LYS A 610 27.64 19.27 -9.18
N ARG A 611 27.27 18.14 -8.55
CA ARG A 611 25.92 17.53 -8.68
C ARG A 611 24.83 18.50 -8.22
N ALA A 612 25.02 19.14 -7.07
CA ALA A 612 24.08 20.07 -6.48
C ALA A 612 23.88 21.32 -7.35
N GLN A 613 24.97 21.88 -7.90
CA GLN A 613 24.92 23.00 -8.84
C GLN A 613 24.18 22.64 -10.13
N ALA A 614 24.43 21.46 -10.69
CA ALA A 614 23.72 20.97 -11.87
C ALA A 614 22.22 20.78 -11.60
N ALA A 615 21.86 20.18 -10.46
CA ALA A 615 20.47 19.98 -10.06
C ALA A 615 19.71 21.30 -9.85
N VAL A 616 20.34 22.31 -9.25
CA VAL A 616 19.73 23.65 -9.09
C VAL A 616 19.54 24.34 -10.44
N ALA A 617 20.50 24.23 -11.36
CA ALA A 617 20.40 24.85 -12.69
C ALA A 617 19.18 24.33 -13.47
N GLN A 618 18.81 23.07 -13.31
CA GLN A 618 17.64 22.46 -13.94
C GLN A 618 16.30 22.91 -13.34
N THR A 619 16.30 23.45 -12.13
CA THR A 619 15.06 23.85 -11.39
C THR A 619 14.74 25.34 -11.45
N GLY A 620 15.60 26.15 -12.07
CA GLY A 620 15.44 27.62 -12.12
C GLY A 620 15.64 28.33 -10.78
N LEU A 621 16.21 27.65 -9.77
CA LEU A 621 16.43 28.19 -8.41
C LEU A 621 17.80 28.86 -8.21
N THR A 622 18.55 29.09 -9.29
CA THR A 622 19.95 29.58 -9.27
C THR A 622 20.14 30.94 -8.60
N GLU A 623 19.10 31.78 -8.56
CA GLU A 623 19.14 33.06 -7.85
C GLU A 623 19.01 32.91 -6.32
N ARG A 624 18.43 31.81 -5.85
CA ARG A 624 18.10 31.56 -4.44
C ARG A 624 18.99 30.52 -3.77
N VAL A 625 19.59 29.61 -4.53
CA VAL A 625 20.42 28.51 -3.98
C VAL A 625 21.83 28.58 -4.53
N ARG A 626 22.82 28.59 -3.62
CA ARG A 626 24.26 28.59 -3.95
C ARG A 626 24.96 27.48 -3.18
N PHE A 627 25.95 26.85 -3.80
CA PHE A 627 26.76 25.81 -3.15
C PHE A 627 28.23 26.21 -3.12
N HIS A 628 28.88 25.92 -1.99
CA HIS A 628 30.26 26.23 -1.70
C HIS A 628 31.02 24.95 -1.34
N LEU A 629 32.22 24.77 -1.90
CA LEU A 629 33.13 23.72 -1.46
C LEU A 629 33.75 24.14 -0.12
N GLY A 630 33.55 23.36 0.93
CA GLY A 630 34.02 23.73 2.27
C GLY A 630 33.85 22.64 3.32
N ASP A 631 34.57 22.83 4.42
CA ASP A 631 34.57 21.92 5.56
C ASP A 631 33.56 22.40 6.62
N ALA A 632 32.73 21.50 7.16
CA ALA A 632 31.79 21.83 8.23
C ALA A 632 32.49 22.29 9.53
N GLU A 633 33.75 21.89 9.73
CA GLU A 633 34.59 22.31 10.87
C GLU A 633 35.24 23.69 10.64
N SER A 634 35.19 24.21 9.41
CA SER A 634 35.72 25.52 9.02
C SER A 634 34.86 26.11 7.88
N VAL A 635 33.60 26.41 8.20
CA VAL A 635 32.58 26.79 7.22
C VAL A 635 32.93 28.09 6.48
N PRO A 636 32.99 28.11 5.14
CA PRO A 636 33.36 29.31 4.35
C PRO A 636 32.18 30.29 4.18
N LEU A 637 31.42 30.52 5.24
CA LEU A 637 30.28 31.43 5.29
C LEU A 637 30.51 32.53 6.33
N PRO A 638 29.93 33.74 6.13
CA PRO A 638 30.11 34.87 7.04
C PRO A 638 29.41 34.67 8.40
N ASP A 639 29.95 35.33 9.42
CA ASP A 639 29.42 35.38 10.80
C ASP A 639 28.04 36.06 10.85
N ASP A 640 27.22 35.70 11.86
CA ASP A 640 25.98 36.39 12.24
C ASP A 640 25.00 36.69 11.08
N THR A 641 24.94 35.79 10.09
CA THR A 641 24.30 36.07 8.81
C THR A 641 23.00 35.30 8.61
N PHE A 642 22.90 34.08 9.13
CA PHE A 642 21.81 33.16 8.78
C PHE A 642 20.71 33.16 9.83
N ASP A 643 19.45 33.19 9.38
CA ASP A 643 18.26 33.04 10.21
C ASP A 643 18.13 31.61 10.76
N ALA A 644 18.53 30.63 9.96
CA ALA A 644 18.54 29.23 10.33
C ALA A 644 19.68 28.46 9.66
N LEU A 645 20.00 27.31 10.24
CA LEU A 645 20.93 26.33 9.69
C LEU A 645 20.24 24.96 9.69
N VAL A 646 20.48 24.16 8.65
CA VAL A 646 20.14 22.74 8.60
C VAL A 646 21.42 21.92 8.47
N CYS A 647 21.50 20.78 9.18
CA CYS A 647 22.54 19.78 9.02
C CYS A 647 21.89 18.38 9.16
N GLU A 648 21.68 17.70 8.03
CA GLU A 648 20.91 16.46 7.98
C GLU A 648 21.81 15.23 7.77
N CYS A 649 21.76 14.29 8.71
CA CYS A 649 22.50 13.02 8.76
C CYS A 649 24.04 13.11 8.60
N ALA A 650 24.62 14.25 8.99
CA ALA A 650 26.05 14.50 8.79
C ALA A 650 26.85 14.78 10.07
N PHE A 651 26.22 15.27 11.14
CA PHE A 651 26.94 15.72 12.34
C PHE A 651 27.74 14.58 13.01
N CYS A 652 27.23 13.35 12.97
CA CYS A 652 27.89 12.11 13.41
C CYS A 652 29.19 11.85 12.67
N THR A 653 29.32 12.31 11.42
CA THR A 653 30.48 12.05 10.56
C THR A 653 31.63 13.02 10.82
N PHE A 654 31.41 14.12 11.54
CA PHE A 654 32.43 15.14 11.78
C PHE A 654 33.40 14.68 12.87
N PRO A 655 34.71 14.59 12.58
CA PRO A 655 35.69 14.22 13.59
C PRO A 655 35.78 15.21 14.77
N ASP A 656 35.68 16.52 14.50
CA ASP A 656 35.64 17.55 15.54
C ASP A 656 34.26 18.22 15.59
N LYS A 657 33.31 17.52 16.23
CA LYS A 657 31.94 18.01 16.45
C LYS A 657 31.89 19.33 17.22
N ASN A 658 32.86 19.59 18.09
CA ASN A 658 32.92 20.84 18.84
C ASN A 658 33.30 22.00 17.93
N ALA A 659 34.31 21.82 17.07
CA ALA A 659 34.66 22.82 16.06
C ALA A 659 33.48 23.10 15.11
N ALA A 660 32.80 22.05 14.63
CA ALA A 660 31.61 22.22 13.78
C ALA A 660 30.48 22.97 14.50
N ALA A 661 30.16 22.62 15.75
CA ALA A 661 29.14 23.33 16.54
C ALA A 661 29.52 24.80 16.78
N GLN A 662 30.80 25.11 17.00
CA GLN A 662 31.28 26.49 17.06
C GLN A 662 31.09 27.24 15.74
N GLN A 663 31.29 26.58 14.59
CA GLN A 663 30.97 27.18 13.29
C GLN A 663 29.47 27.43 13.15
N PHE A 664 28.60 26.52 13.61
CA PHE A 664 27.14 26.70 13.59
C PHE A 664 26.74 27.95 14.38
N ALA A 665 27.26 28.07 15.60
CA ALA A 665 27.04 29.25 16.44
C ALA A 665 27.60 30.52 15.78
N ARG A 666 28.77 30.47 15.12
CA ARG A 666 29.37 31.63 14.45
C ARG A 666 28.50 32.18 13.32
N ILE A 667 27.99 31.32 12.44
CA ILE A 667 27.28 31.76 11.21
C ILE A 667 25.83 32.14 11.46
N LEU A 668 25.20 31.59 12.49
CA LEU A 668 23.85 31.98 12.91
C LEU A 668 23.87 33.38 13.51
N ARG A 669 22.88 34.20 13.18
CA ARG A 669 22.65 35.47 13.89
C ARG A 669 22.10 35.21 15.31
N PRO A 670 22.17 36.18 16.24
CA PRO A 670 21.45 36.09 17.50
C PRO A 670 19.94 35.86 17.29
N GLY A 671 19.36 34.88 18.00
CA GLY A 671 18.01 34.38 17.81
C GLY A 671 17.83 33.44 16.60
N GLY A 672 18.90 33.09 15.89
CA GLY A 672 18.88 32.10 14.80
C GLY A 672 18.80 30.67 15.31
N LEU A 673 18.25 29.77 14.51
CA LEU A 673 18.01 28.37 14.89
C LEU A 673 18.83 27.37 14.05
N ALA A 674 19.53 26.44 14.70
CA ALA A 674 20.11 25.25 14.10
C ALA A 674 19.13 24.09 14.18
N GLY A 675 18.83 23.48 13.04
CA GLY A 675 18.08 22.23 12.93
C GLY A 675 19.02 21.11 12.52
N ILE A 676 19.09 20.06 13.32
CA ILE A 676 20.00 18.93 13.09
C ILE A 676 19.18 17.65 13.13
N THR A 677 19.30 16.82 12.11
CA THR A 677 18.76 15.44 12.12
C THR A 677 19.93 14.48 12.07
N ASP A 678 20.01 13.52 12.97
CA ASP A 678 21.18 12.66 13.01
C ASP A 678 20.98 11.29 13.67
N VAL A 679 21.86 10.36 13.31
CA VAL A 679 21.94 9.04 13.94
C VAL A 679 22.43 9.21 15.39
N THR A 680 21.72 8.56 16.30
CA THR A 680 22.00 8.58 17.73
C THR A 680 22.19 7.16 18.24
N VAL A 681 22.93 7.01 19.33
CA VAL A 681 23.11 5.71 20.02
C VAL A 681 22.58 5.79 21.45
N GLY A 682 22.08 4.67 21.95
CA GLY A 682 21.69 4.57 23.36
C GLY A 682 22.90 4.55 24.31
N ASP A 683 22.67 4.69 25.62
CA ASP A 683 23.71 4.75 26.67
C ASP A 683 24.64 3.51 26.73
N GLY A 684 24.27 2.43 26.04
CA GLY A 684 25.08 1.22 25.87
C GLY A 684 26.13 1.29 24.76
N GLY A 685 26.14 2.33 23.95
CA GLY A 685 26.98 2.46 22.75
C GLY A 685 26.55 1.52 21.61
N LEU A 686 27.35 1.48 20.55
CA LEU A 686 27.09 0.61 19.40
C LEU A 686 27.30 -0.88 19.76
N PRO A 687 26.38 -1.79 19.36
CA PRO A 687 26.62 -3.23 19.47
C PRO A 687 27.95 -3.67 18.85
N ALA A 688 28.65 -4.62 19.48
CA ALA A 688 29.93 -5.14 18.97
C ALA A 688 29.76 -5.84 17.60
N GLU A 689 28.59 -6.43 17.37
CA GLU A 689 28.18 -7.03 16.12
C GLU A 689 28.06 -6.00 14.97
N LEU A 690 27.89 -4.72 15.31
CA LEU A 690 27.83 -3.60 14.38
C LEU A 690 29.17 -2.86 14.26
N THR A 691 30.23 -3.27 14.97
CA THR A 691 31.57 -2.68 14.81
C THR A 691 32.14 -2.84 13.39
N PRO A 692 31.95 -3.98 12.68
CA PRO A 692 32.29 -4.07 11.26
C PRO A 692 31.47 -3.10 10.39
N LEU A 693 30.22 -2.82 10.78
CA LEU A 693 29.34 -1.87 10.10
C LEU A 693 29.82 -0.42 10.30
N ALA A 694 30.33 -0.05 11.48
CA ALA A 694 30.94 1.26 11.72
C ALA A 694 32.16 1.52 10.81
N ALA A 695 32.90 0.48 10.43
CA ALA A 695 34.01 0.59 9.47
C ALA A 695 33.53 0.77 8.02
N TRP A 696 32.26 0.46 7.71
CA TRP A 696 31.63 0.54 6.39
C TRP A 696 30.68 1.74 6.23
N VAL A 697 30.02 2.15 7.31
CA VAL A 697 29.00 3.20 7.34
C VAL A 697 29.47 4.30 8.30
N ALA A 698 30.13 5.28 7.69
CA ALA A 698 30.56 6.56 8.26
C ALA A 698 29.66 7.13 9.37
N CYS A 699 28.34 7.13 9.14
CA CYS A 699 27.36 7.78 10.00
C CYS A 699 27.15 7.07 11.35
N ILE A 700 27.56 5.81 11.48
CA ILE A 700 27.40 5.02 12.70
C ILE A 700 28.70 5.04 13.54
N ALA A 701 29.83 5.34 12.91
CA ALA A 701 31.17 5.20 13.51
C ALA A 701 31.43 6.14 14.70
N ASP A 702 30.83 7.33 14.69
CA ASP A 702 30.97 8.31 15.78
C ASP A 702 29.62 8.98 16.14
N ALA A 703 28.53 8.22 15.98
CA ALA A 703 27.22 8.60 16.49
C ALA A 703 27.24 8.69 18.02
N ARG A 704 26.53 9.68 18.57
CA ARG A 704 26.54 10.00 20.00
C ARG A 704 25.18 9.83 20.64
N THR A 705 25.16 9.84 21.97
CA THR A 705 23.88 9.92 22.69
C THR A 705 23.25 11.29 22.44
N VAL A 706 21.93 11.39 22.58
CA VAL A 706 21.22 12.68 22.48
C VAL A 706 21.82 13.69 23.46
N THR A 707 22.14 13.25 24.69
CA THR A 707 22.75 14.10 25.73
C THR A 707 24.12 14.64 25.31
N ASP A 708 24.98 13.79 24.76
CA ASP A 708 26.30 14.23 24.28
C ASP A 708 26.18 15.27 23.16
N TYR A 709 25.24 15.08 22.22
CA TYR A 709 25.00 16.07 21.18
C TYR A 709 24.50 17.39 21.74
N THR A 710 23.58 17.36 22.70
CA THR A 710 23.11 18.59 23.35
C THR A 710 24.24 19.29 24.11
N ASP A 711 25.10 18.54 24.80
CA ASP A 711 26.25 19.11 25.54
C ASP A 711 27.26 19.78 24.59
N ILE A 712 27.51 19.19 23.41
CA ILE A 712 28.38 19.78 22.38
C ILE A 712 27.78 21.09 21.84
N LEU A 713 26.49 21.11 21.55
CA LEU A 713 25.80 22.31 21.06
C LEU A 713 25.79 23.42 22.14
N GLU A 714 25.54 23.05 23.39
CA GLU A 714 25.56 23.98 24.52
C GLU A 714 26.95 24.54 24.81
N GLY A 715 27.98 23.69 24.73
CA GLY A 715 29.39 24.10 24.84
C GLY A 715 29.83 25.09 23.75
N ALA A 716 29.19 25.06 22.57
CA ALA A 716 29.41 26.01 21.49
C ALA A 716 28.61 27.32 21.63
N GLY A 717 27.78 27.47 22.68
CA GLY A 717 26.97 28.66 22.93
C GLY A 717 25.60 28.63 22.26
N LEU A 718 25.12 27.46 21.81
CA LEU A 718 23.73 27.26 21.40
C LEU A 718 22.90 26.78 22.59
N ARG A 719 21.58 26.87 22.52
CA ARG A 719 20.66 26.36 23.53
C ARG A 719 19.63 25.44 22.90
N THR A 720 19.61 24.18 23.29
CA THR A 720 18.64 23.21 22.79
C THR A 720 17.21 23.61 23.18
N ARG A 721 16.29 23.57 22.21
CA ARG A 721 14.88 23.95 22.34
C ARG A 721 13.91 22.81 22.14
N HIS A 722 14.24 21.88 21.26
CA HIS A 722 13.35 20.80 20.88
C HIS A 722 14.16 19.56 20.48
N ILE A 723 13.62 18.38 20.82
CA ILE A 723 14.17 17.07 20.49
C ILE A 723 12.98 16.16 20.17
N GLU A 724 13.03 15.45 19.05
CA GLU A 724 12.06 14.41 18.70
C GLU A 724 12.75 13.22 18.01
N SER A 725 12.29 12.00 18.29
CA SER A 725 12.79 10.76 17.66
C SER A 725 12.01 10.46 16.39
N HIS A 726 12.74 9.94 15.40
CA HIS A 726 12.29 9.55 14.07
C HIS A 726 12.88 8.18 13.70
N ASP A 727 12.92 7.26 14.67
CA ASP A 727 13.50 5.91 14.49
C ASP A 727 12.83 5.14 13.33
N GLU A 728 11.53 5.35 13.11
CA GLU A 728 10.79 4.79 11.97
C GLU A 728 11.36 5.26 10.62
N SER A 729 11.80 6.52 10.51
CA SER A 729 12.44 7.02 9.29
C SER A 729 13.75 6.30 8.97
N LEU A 730 14.48 5.88 10.01
CA LEU A 730 15.71 5.12 9.86
C LEU A 730 15.42 3.65 9.49
N LEU A 731 14.38 3.06 10.07
CA LEU A 731 13.88 1.74 9.65
C LEU A 731 13.49 1.73 8.17
N ASP A 732 12.70 2.71 7.73
CA ASP A 732 12.32 2.87 6.32
C ASP A 732 13.53 3.01 5.39
N MET A 733 14.57 3.74 5.80
CA MET A 733 15.78 3.86 5.02
C MET A 733 16.53 2.52 4.89
N ILE A 734 16.68 1.78 6.00
CA ILE A 734 17.27 0.43 6.01
C ILE A 734 16.47 -0.51 5.10
N ASP A 735 15.17 -0.31 4.99
CA ASP A 735 14.28 -1.11 4.15
C ASP A 735 14.46 -0.84 2.67
N ARG A 736 14.66 0.43 2.30
CA ARG A 736 14.89 0.87 0.91
C ARG A 736 16.24 0.41 0.39
N ILE A 737 17.31 0.75 1.11
CA ILE A 737 18.33 -0.21 1.55
C ILE A 737 18.36 -1.60 0.91
N ASP A 738 17.88 -2.51 1.74
CA ASP A 738 17.74 -3.94 1.51
C ASP A 738 16.96 -4.26 0.22
N ALA A 739 15.87 -3.52 -0.03
CA ALA A 739 15.04 -3.71 -1.21
C ALA A 739 15.80 -3.43 -2.51
N ARG A 740 16.55 -2.32 -2.61
CA ARG A 740 17.31 -1.95 -3.82
C ARG A 740 18.46 -2.92 -4.08
N ILE A 741 19.15 -3.36 -3.04
CA ILE A 741 20.23 -4.36 -3.17
C ILE A 741 19.66 -5.70 -3.61
N THR A 742 18.54 -6.12 -3.04
CA THR A 742 17.87 -7.36 -3.45
C THR A 742 17.32 -7.25 -4.87
N ALA A 743 16.76 -6.10 -5.26
CA ALA A 743 16.31 -5.88 -6.63
C ALA A 743 17.48 -5.93 -7.64
N LEU A 744 18.63 -5.35 -7.30
CA LEU A 744 19.85 -5.46 -8.12
C LEU A 744 20.36 -6.90 -8.17
N HIS A 745 20.29 -7.65 -7.08
CA HIS A 745 20.65 -9.07 -7.09
C HIS A 745 19.74 -9.88 -8.02
N VAL A 746 18.44 -9.61 -7.98
CA VAL A 746 17.45 -10.28 -8.84
C VAL A 746 17.63 -9.86 -10.31
N ALA A 747 17.78 -8.57 -10.60
CA ALA A 747 17.72 -8.04 -11.96
C ALA A 747 19.08 -7.91 -12.67
N ALA A 748 20.14 -7.57 -11.95
CA ALA A 748 21.45 -7.18 -12.49
C ALA A 748 22.60 -7.54 -11.51
N PRO A 749 22.82 -8.83 -11.20
CA PRO A 749 23.76 -9.27 -10.17
C PRO A 749 25.22 -8.84 -10.44
N GLU A 750 25.59 -8.63 -11.71
CA GLU A 750 26.89 -8.12 -12.14
C GLU A 750 27.21 -6.72 -11.57
N ILE A 751 26.20 -5.84 -11.42
CA ILE A 751 26.40 -4.50 -10.86
C ILE A 751 26.88 -4.58 -9.40
N LEU A 752 26.36 -5.52 -8.63
CA LEU A 752 26.79 -5.74 -7.24
C LEU A 752 28.21 -6.32 -7.20
N ALA A 753 28.49 -7.29 -8.07
CA ALA A 753 29.80 -7.95 -8.15
C ALA A 753 30.92 -6.95 -8.52
N ASP A 754 30.68 -6.08 -9.51
CA ASP A 754 31.63 -5.07 -9.97
C ASP A 754 31.93 -4.01 -8.90
N ASN A 755 30.99 -3.77 -7.98
CA ASN A 755 31.16 -2.87 -6.84
C ASN A 755 31.63 -3.59 -5.56
N GLY A 756 31.93 -4.88 -5.62
CA GLY A 756 32.39 -5.68 -4.47
C GLY A 756 31.33 -5.90 -3.38
N ILE A 757 30.05 -5.73 -3.72
CA ILE A 757 28.93 -5.88 -2.78
C ILE A 757 28.40 -7.31 -2.87
N ARG A 758 28.40 -8.03 -1.73
CA ARG A 758 27.76 -9.35 -1.65
C ARG A 758 26.40 -9.22 -1.00
N HIS A 759 25.36 -9.67 -1.72
CA HIS A 759 23.95 -9.58 -1.31
C HIS A 759 23.71 -10.16 0.10
N ASP A 760 24.13 -11.41 0.36
CA ASP A 760 23.96 -12.06 1.68
C ASP A 760 24.57 -11.24 2.82
N SER A 761 25.78 -10.71 2.61
CA SER A 761 26.45 -9.91 3.63
C SER A 761 25.69 -8.62 3.92
N VAL A 762 25.12 -7.96 2.91
CA VAL A 762 24.31 -6.76 3.15
C VAL A 762 23.00 -7.08 3.85
N ARG A 763 22.34 -8.19 3.50
CA ARG A 763 21.12 -8.63 4.18
C ARG A 763 21.35 -8.90 5.67
N ASP A 764 22.47 -9.54 6.01
CA ASP A 764 22.88 -9.74 7.40
C ASP A 764 23.10 -8.39 8.12
N PHE A 765 23.70 -7.42 7.42
CA PHE A 765 23.92 -6.07 7.97
C PHE A 765 22.62 -5.28 8.16
N THR A 766 21.71 -5.27 7.20
CA THR A 766 20.41 -4.57 7.29
C THR A 766 19.54 -5.18 8.40
N ALA A 767 19.59 -6.50 8.57
CA ALA A 767 18.93 -7.20 9.68
C ALA A 767 19.49 -6.80 11.05
N LEU A 768 20.81 -6.73 11.20
CA LEU A 768 21.46 -6.28 12.44
C LEU A 768 21.15 -4.81 12.75
N ALA A 769 21.22 -3.92 11.75
CA ALA A 769 20.89 -2.50 11.89
C ALA A 769 19.43 -2.31 12.34
N ARG A 770 18.49 -3.03 11.70
CA ARG A 770 17.08 -3.03 12.10
C ARG A 770 16.89 -3.45 13.55
N ALA A 771 17.49 -4.57 13.95
CA ALA A 771 17.38 -5.07 15.32
C ALA A 771 17.93 -4.05 16.34
N ALA A 772 19.01 -3.35 15.99
CA ALA A 772 19.55 -2.29 16.84
C ALA A 772 18.62 -1.08 16.97
N VAL A 773 17.90 -0.70 15.91
CA VAL A 773 16.88 0.37 15.99
C VAL A 773 15.68 -0.08 16.82
N GLN A 774 15.13 -1.26 16.55
CA GLN A 774 13.97 -1.80 17.28
C GLN A 774 14.25 -2.02 18.77
N THR A 775 15.51 -2.25 19.16
CA THR A 775 15.93 -2.38 20.56
C THR A 775 16.35 -1.05 21.20
N GLY A 776 16.24 0.07 20.49
CA GLY A 776 16.60 1.41 20.97
C GLY A 776 18.10 1.62 21.17
N ARG A 777 18.94 0.79 20.55
CA ARG A 777 20.41 0.94 20.61
C ARG A 777 20.92 1.95 19.59
N ILE A 778 20.24 2.06 18.46
CA ILE A 778 20.43 3.11 17.45
C ILE A 778 19.08 3.82 17.31
N GLY A 779 19.11 5.13 17.16
CA GLY A 779 17.93 5.93 16.85
C GLY A 779 18.24 7.01 15.83
N TYR A 780 17.23 7.74 15.40
CA TYR A 780 17.39 8.90 14.54
C TYR A 780 16.65 10.07 15.16
N THR A 781 17.36 11.16 15.44
CA THR A 781 16.84 12.25 16.26
C THR A 781 16.88 13.56 15.51
N LEU A 782 15.79 14.32 15.58
CA LEU A 782 15.73 15.73 15.18
C LEU A 782 15.94 16.61 16.41
N MET A 783 16.81 17.60 16.30
CA MET A 783 17.19 18.55 17.34
C MET A 783 17.09 19.98 16.82
N ILE A 784 16.52 20.88 17.62
CA ILE A 784 16.53 22.32 17.36
C ILE A 784 17.31 23.01 18.47
N ALA A 785 18.30 23.82 18.11
CA ALA A 785 19.07 24.65 19.03
C ALA A 785 19.06 26.12 18.59
N GLU A 786 19.03 27.05 19.54
CA GLU A 786 18.98 28.49 19.29
C GLU A 786 20.30 29.15 19.66
N LYS A 787 20.78 30.11 18.86
CA LYS A 787 21.82 31.04 19.30
C LYS A 787 21.19 32.14 20.15
N PRO A 788 21.50 32.25 21.46
CA PRO A 788 20.88 33.21 22.36
C PRO A 788 21.06 34.69 21.99
#